data_AF-A0A1W9L8X3-F1
#
_entry.id   AF-A0A1W9L8X3-F1
#
_cell.length_a   1.000
_cell.length_b   1.000
_cell.length_c   1.000
_cell.angle_alpha   90.00
_cell.angle_beta   90.00
_cell.angle_gamma   90.00
#
_symmetry.space_group_name_H-M   'P 1'
#
loop_
_entity.id
_entity.type
_entity.pdbx_description
1 polymer ?
#
loop_
_entity_poly.entity_id
_entity_poly.type
_entity_poly.pdbx_seq_one_letter_code
_entity_poly.pdbx_strand_id
1 'polypeptide(L)'
;MTYDVYLGSALPRVALAAGSYYSMAGVSNGTGKASAWGYNNYGMLGDGTTSNRYLAVSVSNLTGVVGLAGGVSHSLAVKSDGTVWGWGRNNYGQVGDRSTTTRTKPVPASNIVNAVMVEAGYYHSLALRSNGTAWAWGYNGYGQLGFGNTKNTNMPCVVSNLVNVADIAGGMYHSLAAKSDGTAWAWGRNNYGQLGDRSLSNRYVAVLVSNLTGVVDVDAGYYHSLAVKSNGTVWGWGYNGYGQLGFGNTKNTNMPCQVSNLVDVVAIACGEHHSMAVKADGSVWAWGRNNYGQLGDGTLTTRTRPSRVSNVVATVVAGQMTLVSDNQAGTTYDPGTLKTGTRYSWQILATDNHGASTTGTVWSFRTTPVVMTPSYTPNGGTYTNSRSVVLLSLTPGARIYYATNGTGPTTNSPWVNTGGSITLYASFSNTVRAFATATGYVNSAISTSALFVVKSGNTAPVASNQTVTTAEDTSKAITLTGGDAETTNLTYSIASNPTKGTLSGTAPNVTYRPNTNWYGSDSFTFRVSDGSLTSGPATVSITITPVADDLYVDQSNVSGTEYGTPAYPFNTIQEAVAVASPGDSVLVTNGTYVLSSTIIVTNPVAVRSINGPDVTIVDGNNAVRCFLLENDAATVDGFTVTKGYANYGAGFYVGHISIPERGGLVENCIVVSNTAYQGAGGAYIYGDGAILRNCLFAYNNAFSGGGGVFGGMEPQVENCTIVRNYSYNYGGGLYNAGGSHIKNTIVWYNTSVLDDPNFFNNGYNGTFDHSCLPTNIPGDGNITNEPLFADMDAGDFRLMFGSPCVDTGNSTGAPPYDLDGQVRPIDGDGDGAADVDIGAYELPRSVFVDDSNTNVVKNGTLAYPYNTIYEGVAATTNAGETVRVAAGNYDGYLGIYSRSYLTLVGEGESNTVVSGYFDIAGCNGVTVDGFDFNGGVYGFYVSSSANIVLRGNVIRNMSQGQYNWGGASISASSSSILLENNLFQNNYGGQQAGAGIYSDCSLDIRGNDIIGCTAWNSAGGMYITAGTAGRTLNIQDNFFSGDQADYSGALVISWAVPSGVAVIQNNVFHNSNADYKGVTVSLSVSESSSAYILNNIVKDPWSPNYWYPTGFACSGAGPVYAANNIFYCTLPYANIAVSGGTNVLVEYNDSVGMSYSGVTVGAGNISTNPLFVDPSVHDYYLQTNSPCINAGNPNSYYNDADGSRNDMGVYGGPGAGE
;
A
#
# COMPACT_ATOMS: atom_id res chain seq x y z
N MET A 1 18.42 23.84 5.07
CA MET A 1 19.60 23.70 5.98
C MET A 1 19.10 23.20 7.32
N THR A 2 19.25 21.91 7.56
CA THR A 2 19.04 21.26 8.85
C THR A 2 20.18 20.25 8.93
N TYR A 3 21.21 20.49 9.75
CA TYR A 3 22.28 19.50 9.92
C TYR A 3 22.38 19.08 11.38
N ASP A 4 22.14 17.79 11.59
CA ASP A 4 22.38 17.10 12.85
C ASP A 4 23.90 17.02 13.07
N VAL A 5 24.43 17.90 13.93
CA VAL A 5 25.79 17.74 14.41
C VAL A 5 25.79 16.59 15.42
N TYR A 6 26.21 15.39 15.00
CA TYR A 6 26.52 14.29 15.91
C TYR A 6 27.81 14.62 16.69
N LEU A 7 27.65 15.35 17.80
CA LEU A 7 28.61 15.37 18.90
C LEU A 7 28.13 14.34 19.92
N GLY A 8 28.94 13.32 20.20
CA GLY A 8 28.61 12.11 20.95
C GLY A 8 27.56 12.28 22.08
N SER A 9 26.50 11.47 21.97
CA SER A 9 25.52 10.96 22.95
C SER A 9 25.15 11.72 24.24
N ALA A 10 25.50 12.99 24.46
CA ALA A 10 25.12 13.72 25.67
C ALA A 10 24.92 15.24 25.51
N LEU A 11 25.06 15.80 24.30
CA LEU A 11 24.81 17.23 24.04
C LEU A 11 23.47 17.44 23.31
N PRO A 12 22.75 18.54 23.61
CA PRO A 12 21.47 18.82 22.95
C PRO A 12 21.68 19.10 21.46
N ARG A 13 20.87 18.47 20.60
CA ARG A 13 20.88 18.71 19.16
C ARG A 13 20.40 20.13 18.88
N VAL A 14 21.05 20.80 17.94
CA VAL A 14 20.69 22.16 17.52
C VAL A 14 20.31 22.13 16.04
N ALA A 15 19.05 22.42 15.73
CA ALA A 15 18.61 22.63 14.35
C ALA A 15 18.84 24.11 13.99
N LEU A 16 19.51 24.40 12.88
CA LEU A 16 19.78 25.75 12.39
C LEU A 16 19.27 25.87 10.96
N ALA A 17 18.42 26.86 10.67
CA ALA A 17 17.93 27.14 9.32
C ALA A 17 18.09 28.62 8.97
N ALA A 18 18.47 28.90 7.73
CA ALA A 18 18.51 30.25 7.18
C ALA A 18 17.49 30.36 6.05
N GLY A 19 16.56 31.31 6.17
CA GLY A 19 15.80 31.80 5.02
C GLY A 19 16.53 32.93 4.32
N SER A 20 15.96 33.50 3.25
CA SER A 20 16.64 34.54 2.45
C SER A 20 17.10 35.76 3.25
N TYR A 21 16.34 36.18 4.26
CA TYR A 21 16.60 37.41 5.03
C TYR A 21 16.37 37.24 6.54
N TYR A 22 16.29 36.00 7.01
CA TYR A 22 16.03 35.68 8.41
C TYR A 22 16.66 34.33 8.77
N SER A 23 16.75 34.04 10.06
CA SER A 23 17.38 32.83 10.58
C SER A 23 16.58 32.26 11.72
N MET A 24 16.71 30.95 11.91
CA MET A 24 16.04 30.20 12.96
C MET A 24 17.00 29.22 13.60
N ALA A 25 16.82 29.00 14.89
CA ALA A 25 17.54 28.01 15.67
C ALA A 25 16.59 27.28 16.64
N GLY A 26 16.72 25.97 16.77
CA GLY A 26 16.01 25.14 17.73
C GLY A 26 16.97 24.31 18.56
N VAL A 27 16.69 24.10 19.85
CA VAL A 27 17.53 23.28 20.75
C VAL A 27 16.72 22.13 21.33
N SER A 28 17.17 20.88 21.15
CA SER A 28 16.50 19.66 21.59
C SER A 28 16.75 19.29 23.06
N ASN A 29 16.97 20.28 23.94
CA ASN A 29 17.33 20.06 25.35
C ASN A 29 16.11 19.79 26.26
N GLY A 30 15.20 18.92 25.84
CA GLY A 30 14.01 18.52 26.62
C GLY A 30 12.88 19.56 26.69
N THR A 31 13.13 20.83 26.31
CA THR A 31 12.06 21.84 26.11
C THR A 31 11.71 22.06 24.63
N GLY A 32 12.65 21.80 23.71
CA GLY A 32 12.45 21.81 22.25
C GLY A 32 11.99 23.15 21.65
N LYS A 33 12.39 24.28 22.24
CA LYS A 33 11.96 25.63 21.80
C LYS A 33 12.73 26.09 20.56
N ALA A 34 12.03 26.74 19.63
CA ALA A 34 12.63 27.43 18.49
C ALA A 34 12.69 28.96 18.71
N SER A 35 13.73 29.59 18.18
CA SER A 35 13.88 31.05 18.13
C SER A 35 14.20 31.50 16.71
N ALA A 36 13.76 32.69 16.33
CA ALA A 36 13.95 33.27 15.01
C ALA A 36 14.38 34.74 15.10
N TRP A 37 15.11 35.24 14.11
CA TRP A 37 15.47 36.66 13.98
C TRP A 37 15.66 37.04 12.50
N GLY A 38 15.61 38.34 12.21
CA GLY A 38 15.75 38.92 10.89
C GLY A 38 14.48 39.59 10.41
N TYR A 39 14.23 39.50 9.10
CA TYR A 39 13.07 40.09 8.43
C TYR A 39 11.77 39.35 8.79
N ASN A 40 10.65 40.06 8.98
CA ASN A 40 9.38 39.47 9.43
C ASN A 40 8.11 39.98 8.74
N ASN A 41 8.19 40.64 7.57
CA ASN A 41 7.01 41.30 6.98
C ASN A 41 5.79 40.39 6.72
N TYR A 42 5.99 39.07 6.60
CA TYR A 42 4.91 38.09 6.42
C TYR A 42 4.71 37.18 7.64
N GLY A 43 5.33 37.50 8.78
CA GLY A 43 5.24 36.66 9.98
C GLY A 43 6.12 35.42 9.97
N MET A 44 7.14 35.32 9.09
CA MET A 44 8.05 34.16 9.01
C MET A 44 8.89 33.90 10.27
N LEU A 45 8.94 34.84 11.23
CA LEU A 45 9.54 34.59 12.53
C LEU A 45 8.62 33.84 13.51
N GLY A 46 7.32 33.73 13.21
CA GLY A 46 6.37 32.93 14.00
C GLY A 46 6.06 33.48 15.40
N ASP A 47 6.42 34.74 15.69
CA ASP A 47 6.24 35.40 16.99
C ASP A 47 4.85 36.06 17.13
N GLY A 48 3.95 35.84 16.17
CA GLY A 48 2.63 36.47 16.12
C GLY A 48 2.63 37.90 15.59
N THR A 49 3.79 38.45 15.19
CA THR A 49 3.92 39.80 14.67
C THR A 49 4.42 39.81 13.22
N THR A 50 4.46 40.98 12.60
CA THR A 50 5.11 41.22 11.29
C THR A 50 6.33 42.15 11.40
N SER A 51 6.83 42.37 12.62
CA SER A 51 7.93 43.31 12.88
C SER A 51 9.29 42.60 12.83
N ASN A 52 10.26 43.19 12.15
CA ASN A 52 11.62 42.67 12.08
C ASN A 52 12.25 42.56 13.48
N ARG A 53 13.08 41.55 13.69
CA ARG A 53 13.76 41.29 14.96
C ARG A 53 15.26 41.22 14.74
N TYR A 54 16.01 42.16 15.27
CA TYR A 54 17.48 42.13 15.19
C TYR A 54 18.13 41.22 16.25
N LEU A 55 17.33 40.74 17.21
CA LEU A 55 17.71 39.78 18.23
C LEU A 55 16.75 38.59 18.16
N ALA A 56 17.23 37.41 18.56
CA ALA A 56 16.42 36.19 18.61
C ALA A 56 15.15 36.39 19.45
N VAL A 57 14.00 36.05 18.86
CA VAL A 57 12.70 35.99 19.52
C VAL A 57 12.20 34.55 19.53
N SER A 58 11.49 34.14 20.57
CA SER A 58 10.88 32.81 20.62
C SER A 58 9.76 32.67 19.59
N VAL A 59 9.74 31.54 18.88
CA VAL A 59 8.62 31.14 18.02
C VAL A 59 7.43 30.75 18.91
N SER A 60 6.24 31.25 18.60
CA SER A 60 5.06 31.10 19.46
C SER A 60 4.63 29.64 19.58
N ASN A 61 4.53 29.12 20.80
CA ASN A 61 3.93 27.81 21.12
C ASN A 61 4.54 26.61 20.40
N LEU A 62 5.79 26.71 19.92
CA LEU A 62 6.47 25.62 19.23
C LEU A 62 7.49 24.95 20.16
N THR A 63 7.22 23.69 20.53
CA THR A 63 8.07 22.83 21.35
C THR A 63 8.36 21.51 20.64
N GLY A 64 9.36 20.76 21.11
CA GLY A 64 9.74 19.47 20.53
C GLY A 64 10.31 19.55 19.11
N VAL A 65 10.86 20.69 18.69
CA VAL A 65 11.41 20.85 17.31
C VAL A 65 12.66 19.99 17.13
N VAL A 66 12.68 19.19 16.05
CA VAL A 66 13.82 18.37 15.64
C VAL A 66 14.39 18.78 14.28
N GLY A 67 13.62 19.50 13.46
CA GLY A 67 14.11 20.08 12.21
C GLY A 67 13.40 21.40 11.87
N LEU A 68 14.09 22.25 11.12
CA LEU A 68 13.67 23.59 10.73
C LEU A 68 14.06 23.84 9.28
N ALA A 69 13.18 24.49 8.51
CA ALA A 69 13.52 24.97 7.17
C ALA A 69 12.98 26.38 6.95
N GLY A 70 13.79 27.22 6.29
CA GLY A 70 13.43 28.60 5.99
C GLY A 70 13.42 28.83 4.48
N GLY A 71 12.25 29.15 3.93
CA GLY A 71 12.14 29.63 2.56
C GLY A 71 12.42 31.13 2.48
N VAL A 72 11.90 31.80 1.45
CA VAL A 72 12.10 33.26 1.31
C VAL A 72 11.25 34.08 2.26
N SER A 73 10.05 33.59 2.56
CA SER A 73 9.07 34.32 3.39
C SER A 73 8.14 33.39 4.17
N HIS A 74 8.49 32.11 4.28
CA HIS A 74 7.73 31.12 5.04
C HIS A 74 8.70 30.13 5.67
N SER A 75 8.30 29.56 6.79
CA SER A 75 9.11 28.71 7.65
C SER A 75 8.38 27.41 7.92
N LEU A 76 9.14 26.34 8.05
CA LEU A 76 8.68 25.01 8.41
C LEU A 76 9.43 24.49 9.63
N ALA A 77 8.78 23.64 10.41
CA ALA A 77 9.39 22.85 11.44
C ALA A 77 8.85 21.42 11.38
N VAL A 78 9.70 20.46 11.68
CA VAL A 78 9.29 19.11 12.07
C VAL A 78 9.53 18.93 13.56
N LYS A 79 8.55 18.35 14.25
CA LYS A 79 8.61 18.04 15.68
C LYS A 79 9.02 16.58 15.90
N SER A 80 9.44 16.27 17.12
CA SER A 80 9.84 14.92 17.54
C SER A 80 8.72 13.89 17.47
N ASP A 81 7.46 14.33 17.41
CA ASP A 81 6.28 13.49 17.20
C ASP A 81 5.98 13.23 15.71
N GLY A 82 6.85 13.68 14.80
CA GLY A 82 6.70 13.50 13.36
C GLY A 82 5.72 14.47 12.69
N THR A 83 5.14 15.43 13.42
CA THR A 83 4.25 16.45 12.85
C THR A 83 5.03 17.58 12.17
N VAL A 84 4.49 18.10 11.07
CA VAL A 84 5.05 19.26 10.34
C VAL A 84 4.22 20.50 10.64
N TRP A 85 4.90 21.62 10.88
CA TRP A 85 4.28 22.91 11.19
C TRP A 85 4.81 23.98 10.26
N GLY A 86 3.92 24.80 9.69
CA GLY A 86 4.26 25.89 8.78
C GLY A 86 3.79 27.25 9.28
N TRP A 87 4.50 28.32 8.90
CA TRP A 87 4.07 29.70 9.10
C TRP A 87 4.74 30.68 8.13
N GLY A 88 4.29 31.92 8.11
CA GLY A 88 4.72 32.97 7.20
C GLY A 88 3.75 33.17 6.02
N ARG A 89 4.29 33.67 4.91
CA ARG A 89 3.54 33.94 3.67
C ARG A 89 2.93 32.65 3.12
N ASN A 90 1.67 32.70 2.69
CA ASN A 90 0.95 31.51 2.24
C ASN A 90 0.16 31.66 0.92
N ASN A 91 0.49 32.65 0.08
CA ASN A 91 -0.32 32.97 -1.12
C ASN A 91 -0.50 31.81 -2.12
N TYR A 92 0.37 30.79 -2.08
CA TYR A 92 0.30 29.60 -2.94
C TYR A 92 0.07 28.32 -2.14
N GLY A 93 -0.23 28.43 -0.84
CA GLY A 93 -0.47 27.28 0.01
C GLY A 93 0.78 26.66 0.66
N GLN A 94 1.96 27.30 0.57
CA GLN A 94 3.23 26.78 1.09
C GLN A 94 3.29 26.53 2.61
N VAL A 95 2.32 27.00 3.39
CA VAL A 95 2.18 26.63 4.81
C VAL A 95 1.59 25.22 4.97
N GLY A 96 0.77 24.75 4.02
CA GLY A 96 0.26 23.38 4.01
C GLY A 96 -0.98 23.14 4.88
N ASP A 97 -1.68 24.20 5.31
CA ASP A 97 -2.80 24.14 6.26
C ASP A 97 -4.19 24.15 5.58
N ARG A 98 -4.28 23.71 4.32
CA ARG A 98 -5.49 23.76 3.47
C ARG A 98 -6.02 25.18 3.27
N SER A 99 -5.16 26.19 3.39
CA SER A 99 -5.49 27.58 3.18
C SER A 99 -4.43 28.29 2.35
N THR A 100 -4.75 29.48 1.86
CA THR A 100 -3.78 30.43 1.26
C THR A 100 -3.54 31.65 2.16
N THR A 101 -3.97 31.56 3.43
CA THR A 101 -3.90 32.66 4.39
C THR A 101 -2.53 32.71 5.05
N THR A 102 -1.89 33.89 5.05
CA THR A 102 -0.61 34.11 5.73
C THR A 102 -0.75 33.86 7.23
N ARG A 103 0.20 33.13 7.83
CA ARG A 103 0.17 32.76 9.25
C ARG A 103 1.32 33.42 10.00
N THR A 104 1.03 34.26 10.99
CA THR A 104 2.08 34.88 11.82
C THR A 104 2.53 34.00 12.99
N LYS A 105 1.91 32.82 13.16
CA LYS A 105 2.23 31.81 14.16
C LYS A 105 2.24 30.42 13.50
N PRO A 106 3.03 29.46 14.01
CA PRO A 106 3.02 28.08 13.54
C PRO A 106 1.60 27.49 13.54
N VAL A 107 1.25 26.80 12.46
CA VAL A 107 0.06 25.96 12.33
C VAL A 107 0.46 24.59 11.77
N PRO A 108 -0.25 23.50 12.12
CA PRO A 108 0.08 22.18 11.60
C PRO A 108 -0.22 22.10 10.10
N ALA A 109 0.69 21.51 9.33
CA ALA A 109 0.43 21.13 7.95
C ALA A 109 -0.49 19.90 7.94
N SER A 110 -1.49 19.90 7.06
CA SER A 110 -2.51 18.85 7.00
C SER A 110 -1.98 17.57 6.35
N ASN A 111 -2.52 16.42 6.75
CA ASN A 111 -2.26 15.12 6.10
C ASN A 111 -0.78 14.70 6.02
N ILE A 112 0.07 15.18 6.95
CA ILE A 112 1.46 14.74 7.05
C ILE A 112 1.84 14.35 8.48
N VAL A 113 2.26 13.10 8.64
CA VAL A 113 2.71 12.48 9.89
C VAL A 113 4.01 11.71 9.64
N ASN A 114 4.72 11.37 10.71
CA ASN A 114 5.99 10.63 10.65
C ASN A 114 7.05 11.30 9.77
N ALA A 115 7.02 12.64 9.68
CA ALA A 115 8.07 13.40 9.00
C ALA A 115 9.36 13.36 9.83
N VAL A 116 10.49 13.22 9.15
CA VAL A 116 11.83 13.24 9.75
C VAL A 116 12.64 14.47 9.32
N MET A 117 12.26 15.08 8.19
CA MET A 117 12.93 16.25 7.63
C MET A 117 11.95 17.14 6.88
N VAL A 118 12.22 18.44 6.86
CA VAL A 118 11.51 19.44 6.07
C VAL A 118 12.52 20.28 5.32
N GLU A 119 12.19 20.70 4.11
CA GLU A 119 12.96 21.70 3.36
C GLU A 119 12.01 22.70 2.68
N ALA A 120 12.48 23.94 2.52
CA ALA A 120 11.66 25.04 2.03
C ALA A 120 12.34 25.72 0.84
N GLY A 121 11.70 25.65 -0.31
CA GLY A 121 12.10 26.42 -1.48
C GLY A 121 11.60 27.86 -1.44
N TYR A 122 11.50 28.51 -2.60
CA TYR A 122 11.12 29.94 -2.63
C TYR A 122 9.66 30.17 -2.19
N TYR A 123 8.74 29.40 -2.78
CA TYR A 123 7.29 29.42 -2.51
C TYR A 123 6.69 28.00 -2.44
N HIS A 124 7.51 26.98 -2.24
CA HIS A 124 7.08 25.60 -2.10
C HIS A 124 7.82 24.94 -0.94
N SER A 125 7.25 23.85 -0.46
CA SER A 125 7.65 23.15 0.75
C SER A 125 7.81 21.68 0.43
N LEU A 126 8.79 21.05 1.07
CA LEU A 126 9.08 19.63 0.98
C LEU A 126 9.16 19.02 2.38
N ALA A 127 8.80 17.76 2.49
CA ALA A 127 9.03 16.96 3.68
C ALA A 127 9.36 15.52 3.32
N LEU A 128 10.21 14.90 4.13
CA LEU A 128 10.56 13.49 4.03
C LEU A 128 9.95 12.75 5.21
N ARG A 129 9.22 11.68 4.93
CA ARG A 129 8.72 10.75 5.96
C ARG A 129 9.74 9.66 6.26
N SER A 130 9.67 9.09 7.46
CA SER A 130 10.53 7.99 7.91
C SER A 130 10.46 6.74 7.02
N ASN A 131 9.36 6.54 6.29
CA ASN A 131 9.19 5.45 5.32
C ASN A 131 9.87 5.71 3.95
N GLY A 132 10.63 6.80 3.81
CA GLY A 132 11.35 7.13 2.58
C GLY A 132 10.49 7.73 1.46
N THR A 133 9.31 8.29 1.79
CA THR A 133 8.48 9.04 0.82
C THR A 133 8.71 10.54 0.95
N ALA A 134 8.85 11.22 -0.19
CA ALA A 134 8.91 12.68 -0.27
C ALA A 134 7.52 13.27 -0.52
N TRP A 135 7.23 14.37 0.18
CA TRP A 135 5.97 15.10 0.11
C TRP A 135 6.24 16.54 -0.26
N ALA A 136 5.35 17.16 -1.05
CA ALA A 136 5.50 18.52 -1.53
C ALA A 136 4.18 19.30 -1.46
N TRP A 137 4.25 20.61 -1.30
CA TRP A 137 3.10 21.53 -1.41
C TRP A 137 3.53 22.98 -1.68
N GLY A 138 2.56 23.84 -2.02
CA GLY A 138 2.77 25.25 -2.32
C GLY A 138 2.73 25.56 -3.82
N TYR A 139 3.60 26.49 -4.25
CA TYR A 139 3.68 26.93 -5.64
C TYR A 139 4.25 25.83 -6.56
N ASN A 140 3.63 25.61 -7.72
CA ASN A 140 3.99 24.55 -8.68
C ASN A 140 4.11 25.04 -10.14
N GLY A 141 4.23 26.35 -10.39
CA GLY A 141 4.22 26.88 -11.77
C GLY A 141 5.33 26.35 -12.71
N TYR A 142 6.34 25.66 -12.20
CA TYR A 142 7.41 25.01 -12.97
C TYR A 142 7.48 23.49 -12.75
N GLY A 143 6.53 22.89 -12.04
CA GLY A 143 6.54 21.47 -11.68
C GLY A 143 7.33 21.09 -10.45
N GLN A 144 7.78 22.06 -9.65
CA GLN A 144 8.65 21.82 -8.47
C GLN A 144 8.00 20.99 -7.35
N LEU A 145 6.69 20.70 -7.43
CA LEU A 145 6.05 19.74 -6.54
C LEU A 145 6.17 18.29 -7.03
N GLY A 146 6.45 18.07 -8.31
CA GLY A 146 6.76 16.74 -8.85
C GLY A 146 5.53 15.87 -9.15
N PHE A 147 4.35 16.46 -9.34
CA PHE A 147 3.07 15.76 -9.55
C PHE A 147 2.72 15.48 -11.03
N GLY A 148 3.61 15.80 -11.97
CA GLY A 148 3.34 15.71 -13.41
C GLY A 148 2.51 16.86 -13.97
N ASN A 149 2.18 17.87 -13.16
CA ASN A 149 1.41 19.05 -13.57
C ASN A 149 2.02 20.34 -12.98
N THR A 150 1.38 21.49 -13.24
CA THR A 150 1.80 22.81 -12.74
C THR A 150 0.80 23.45 -11.77
N LYS A 151 -0.14 22.67 -11.21
CA LYS A 151 -1.17 23.17 -10.29
C LYS A 151 -0.57 23.30 -8.87
N ASN A 152 -0.78 24.45 -8.24
CA ASN A 152 -0.41 24.66 -6.83
C ASN A 152 -1.29 23.78 -5.93
N THR A 153 -0.77 23.38 -4.77
CA THR A 153 -1.58 22.76 -3.72
C THR A 153 -1.31 23.43 -2.38
N ASN A 154 -2.35 23.56 -1.55
CA ASN A 154 -2.26 24.11 -0.20
C ASN A 154 -2.21 23.04 0.90
N MET A 155 -1.99 21.79 0.50
CA MET A 155 -1.86 20.64 1.40
C MET A 155 -0.71 19.75 0.91
N PRO A 156 0.10 19.18 1.83
CA PRO A 156 1.09 18.16 1.51
C PRO A 156 0.51 17.01 0.67
N CYS A 157 1.17 16.69 -0.45
CA CYS A 157 0.88 15.52 -1.29
C CYS A 157 2.18 14.77 -1.62
N VAL A 158 2.09 13.47 -1.88
CA VAL A 158 3.24 12.62 -2.23
C VAL A 158 3.83 13.05 -3.59
N VAL A 159 5.15 13.13 -3.69
CA VAL A 159 5.86 13.34 -4.97
C VAL A 159 5.72 12.07 -5.82
N SER A 160 5.26 12.21 -7.07
CA SER A 160 4.95 11.05 -7.92
C SER A 160 6.17 10.18 -8.20
N ASN A 161 5.99 8.86 -8.08
CA ASN A 161 6.97 7.83 -8.44
C ASN A 161 8.34 7.95 -7.73
N LEU A 162 8.40 8.60 -6.56
CA LEU A 162 9.64 8.79 -5.80
C LEU A 162 9.58 8.12 -4.42
N VAL A 163 10.27 7.00 -4.28
CA VAL A 163 10.35 6.19 -3.05
C VAL A 163 11.79 5.98 -2.60
N ASN A 164 12.01 5.45 -1.40
CA ASN A 164 13.33 5.18 -0.83
C ASN A 164 14.23 6.43 -0.78
N VAL A 165 13.63 7.59 -0.53
CA VAL A 165 14.32 8.87 -0.37
C VAL A 165 15.02 8.91 0.98
N ALA A 166 16.28 9.32 0.99
CA ALA A 166 17.09 9.50 2.18
C ALA A 166 17.33 10.98 2.52
N ASP A 167 17.29 11.86 1.51
CA ASP A 167 17.52 13.29 1.68
C ASP A 167 16.76 14.10 0.62
N ILE A 168 16.40 15.34 0.94
CA ILE A 168 15.62 16.25 0.07
C ILE A 168 16.20 17.66 0.13
N ALA A 169 16.07 18.43 -0.96
CA ALA A 169 16.44 19.85 -0.97
C ALA A 169 15.52 20.69 -1.87
N GLY A 170 15.22 21.91 -1.43
CA GLY A 170 14.39 22.87 -2.15
C GLY A 170 15.19 24.07 -2.66
N GLY A 171 15.30 24.20 -3.98
CA GLY A 171 15.86 25.39 -4.63
C GLY A 171 14.81 26.50 -4.81
N MET A 172 15.08 27.47 -5.69
CA MET A 172 14.11 28.56 -5.90
C MET A 172 12.78 28.02 -6.44
N TYR A 173 12.86 27.27 -7.54
CA TYR A 173 11.72 26.68 -8.23
C TYR A 173 12.04 25.29 -8.75
N HIS A 174 12.98 24.60 -8.11
CA HIS A 174 13.36 23.22 -8.40
C HIS A 174 13.60 22.49 -7.09
N SER A 175 13.56 21.17 -7.14
CA SER A 175 13.65 20.28 -5.98
C SER A 175 14.63 19.16 -6.30
N LEU A 176 15.30 18.65 -5.27
CA LEU A 176 16.24 17.54 -5.34
C LEU A 176 15.87 16.48 -4.30
N ALA A 177 16.28 15.24 -4.58
CA ALA A 177 16.26 14.15 -3.61
C ALA A 177 17.49 13.25 -3.80
N ALA A 178 18.08 12.78 -2.71
CA ALA A 178 18.98 11.63 -2.73
C ALA A 178 18.22 10.39 -2.26
N LYS A 179 18.36 9.28 -2.98
CA LYS A 179 17.78 7.99 -2.59
C LYS A 179 18.79 7.15 -1.83
N SER A 180 18.29 6.20 -1.04
CA SER A 180 19.11 5.26 -0.28
C SER A 180 19.97 4.34 -1.16
N ASP A 181 19.60 4.16 -2.43
CA ASP A 181 20.40 3.45 -3.46
C ASP A 181 21.61 4.28 -3.96
N GLY A 182 21.79 5.50 -3.46
CA GLY A 182 22.88 6.40 -3.82
C GLY A 182 22.66 7.17 -5.13
N THR A 183 21.45 7.17 -5.70
CA THR A 183 21.09 8.01 -6.85
C THR A 183 20.56 9.37 -6.41
N ALA A 184 20.70 10.38 -7.26
CA ALA A 184 20.09 11.70 -7.07
C ALA A 184 19.01 11.96 -8.13
N TRP A 185 17.93 12.62 -7.72
CA TRP A 185 16.77 12.94 -8.53
C TRP A 185 16.47 14.43 -8.42
N ALA A 186 15.93 15.03 -9.49
CA ALA A 186 15.64 16.45 -9.57
C ALA A 186 14.36 16.73 -10.36
N TRP A 187 13.61 17.78 -10.00
CA TRP A 187 12.44 18.24 -10.76
C TRP A 187 12.18 19.73 -10.58
N GLY A 188 11.26 20.28 -11.38
CA GLY A 188 10.91 21.70 -11.42
C GLY A 188 11.63 22.46 -12.54
N ARG A 189 11.99 23.71 -12.27
CA ARG A 189 12.58 24.65 -13.22
C ARG A 189 14.00 24.23 -13.64
N ASN A 190 14.33 24.30 -14.93
CA ASN A 190 15.64 23.84 -15.46
C ASN A 190 16.35 24.80 -16.44
N ASN A 191 15.96 26.07 -16.49
CA ASN A 191 16.47 27.02 -17.49
C ASN A 191 18.00 27.30 -17.44
N TYR A 192 18.69 26.86 -16.39
CA TYR A 192 20.15 26.96 -16.25
C TYR A 192 20.83 25.58 -16.11
N GLY A 193 20.08 24.49 -16.28
CA GLY A 193 20.59 23.12 -16.14
C GLY A 193 20.62 22.62 -14.69
N GLN A 194 19.91 23.26 -13.76
CA GLN A 194 19.90 22.94 -12.33
C GLN A 194 19.32 21.56 -11.99
N LEU A 195 18.68 20.87 -12.94
CA LEU A 195 18.25 19.48 -12.76
C LEU A 195 19.33 18.45 -13.09
N GLY A 196 20.40 18.84 -13.81
CA GLY A 196 21.52 17.92 -14.07
C GLY A 196 21.19 16.74 -14.99
N ASP A 197 20.07 16.81 -15.72
CA ASP A 197 19.52 15.75 -16.58
C ASP A 197 19.97 15.87 -18.05
N ARG A 198 21.04 16.63 -18.31
CA ARG A 198 21.53 16.96 -19.67
C ARG A 198 20.55 17.76 -20.52
N SER A 199 19.49 18.31 -19.93
CA SER A 199 18.53 19.17 -20.61
C SER A 199 18.54 20.58 -20.02
N LEU A 200 17.74 21.48 -20.60
CA LEU A 200 17.38 22.78 -20.04
C LEU A 200 15.86 22.91 -19.85
N SER A 201 15.14 21.79 -19.99
CA SER A 201 13.70 21.73 -19.96
C SER A 201 13.21 21.47 -18.54
N ASN A 202 12.15 22.18 -18.12
CA ASN A 202 11.52 21.91 -16.83
C ASN A 202 11.01 20.46 -16.78
N ARG A 203 10.99 19.88 -15.57
CA ARG A 203 10.46 18.53 -15.36
C ARG A 203 9.35 18.61 -14.33
N TYR A 204 8.18 18.09 -14.69
CA TYR A 204 7.01 18.13 -13.82
C TYR A 204 6.93 16.92 -12.88
N VAL A 205 7.78 15.90 -13.11
CA VAL A 205 8.03 14.75 -12.23
C VAL A 205 9.52 14.63 -11.93
N ALA A 206 9.89 13.91 -10.87
CA ALA A 206 11.27 13.60 -10.54
C ALA A 206 11.99 12.90 -11.72
N VAL A 207 13.15 13.41 -12.12
CA VAL A 207 14.03 12.78 -13.12
C VAL A 207 15.39 12.45 -12.52
N LEU A 208 16.00 11.36 -12.97
CA LEU A 208 17.34 10.96 -12.56
C LEU A 208 18.39 12.01 -12.99
N VAL A 209 19.24 12.42 -12.04
CA VAL A 209 20.41 13.25 -12.31
C VAL A 209 21.46 12.42 -13.05
N SER A 210 21.87 12.90 -14.23
CA SER A 210 22.68 12.09 -15.15
C SER A 210 24.07 11.78 -14.61
N ASN A 211 24.46 10.50 -14.65
CA ASN A 211 25.80 9.99 -14.30
C ASN A 211 26.26 10.29 -12.86
N LEU A 212 25.33 10.42 -11.92
CA LEU A 212 25.65 10.69 -10.52
C LEU A 212 25.19 9.55 -9.62
N THR A 213 26.15 8.78 -9.10
CA THR A 213 25.93 7.65 -8.18
C THR A 213 26.75 7.81 -6.89
N GLY A 214 26.35 7.08 -5.85
CA GLY A 214 26.96 7.13 -4.52
C GLY A 214 26.69 8.44 -3.79
N VAL A 215 25.61 9.13 -4.10
CA VAL A 215 25.18 10.38 -3.45
C VAL A 215 24.64 10.08 -2.06
N VAL A 216 25.04 10.88 -1.06
CA VAL A 216 24.59 10.72 0.33
C VAL A 216 23.93 11.97 0.90
N ASP A 217 24.14 13.13 0.28
CA ASP A 217 23.54 14.41 0.70
C ASP A 217 23.46 15.35 -0.52
N VAL A 218 22.36 16.09 -0.63
CA VAL A 218 22.04 17.04 -1.71
C VAL A 218 21.62 18.39 -1.13
N ASP A 219 22.02 19.48 -1.79
CA ASP A 219 21.48 20.80 -1.46
C ASP A 219 21.30 21.69 -2.69
N ALA A 220 20.39 22.65 -2.61
CA ALA A 220 19.99 23.51 -3.72
C ALA A 220 20.05 24.99 -3.35
N GLY A 221 20.73 25.78 -4.19
CA GLY A 221 20.59 27.24 -4.15
C GLY A 221 19.46 27.71 -5.07
N TYR A 222 19.46 28.98 -5.46
CA TYR A 222 18.37 29.50 -6.29
C TYR A 222 18.25 28.80 -7.65
N TYR A 223 19.38 28.62 -8.31
CA TYR A 223 19.46 28.07 -9.67
C TYR A 223 20.63 27.10 -9.84
N HIS A 224 21.19 26.60 -8.74
CA HIS A 224 22.30 25.65 -8.75
C HIS A 224 22.06 24.56 -7.72
N SER A 225 22.72 23.43 -7.92
CA SER A 225 22.53 22.21 -7.16
C SER A 225 23.89 21.64 -6.82
N LEU A 226 24.02 21.10 -5.61
CA LEU A 226 25.19 20.42 -5.12
C LEU A 226 24.81 19.03 -4.61
N ALA A 227 25.77 18.12 -4.67
CA ALA A 227 25.69 16.81 -4.05
C ALA A 227 27.05 16.44 -3.46
N VAL A 228 27.04 15.74 -2.34
CA VAL A 228 28.22 15.04 -1.82
C VAL A 228 28.04 13.55 -2.00
N LYS A 229 29.12 12.88 -2.42
CA LYS A 229 29.17 11.43 -2.53
C LYS A 229 29.72 10.80 -1.27
N SER A 230 29.44 9.51 -1.05
CA SER A 230 29.95 8.70 0.06
C SER A 230 31.49 8.68 0.18
N ASN A 231 32.21 8.97 -0.91
CA ASN A 231 33.66 9.12 -0.93
C ASN A 231 34.16 10.54 -0.55
N GLY A 232 33.28 11.41 -0.06
CA GLY A 232 33.59 12.76 0.38
C GLY A 232 33.86 13.79 -0.73
N THR A 233 33.54 13.46 -1.99
CA THR A 233 33.67 14.40 -3.12
C THR A 233 32.41 15.22 -3.36
N VAL A 234 32.57 16.50 -3.69
CA VAL A 234 31.48 17.43 -3.99
C VAL A 234 31.29 17.58 -5.50
N TRP A 235 30.04 17.58 -5.94
CA TRP A 235 29.62 17.73 -7.33
C TRP A 235 28.62 18.87 -7.44
N GLY A 236 28.74 19.68 -8.49
CA GLY A 236 27.85 20.83 -8.71
C GLY A 236 27.35 20.96 -10.14
N TRP A 237 26.15 21.52 -10.31
CA TRP A 237 25.56 21.84 -11.61
C TRP A 237 24.52 22.97 -11.53
N GLY A 238 24.11 23.47 -12.69
CA GLY A 238 23.19 24.60 -12.85
C GLY A 238 23.89 25.93 -13.14
N TYR A 239 23.33 27.01 -12.61
CA TYR A 239 23.81 28.38 -12.78
C TYR A 239 25.14 28.63 -12.06
N ASN A 240 26.09 29.29 -12.73
CA ASN A 240 27.44 29.53 -12.22
C ASN A 240 27.93 30.98 -12.43
N GLY A 241 27.03 31.95 -12.62
CA GLY A 241 27.43 33.33 -12.93
C GLY A 241 28.34 34.03 -11.90
N TYR A 242 28.33 33.57 -10.64
CA TYR A 242 29.20 34.04 -9.56
C TYR A 242 30.29 33.03 -9.18
N GLY A 243 30.44 31.93 -9.93
CA GLY A 243 31.38 30.87 -9.60
C GLY A 243 30.91 29.93 -8.49
N GLN A 244 29.60 29.92 -8.15
CA GLN A 244 29.00 29.08 -7.11
C GLN A 244 29.09 27.57 -7.38
N LEU A 245 29.52 27.13 -8.56
CA LEU A 245 29.85 25.72 -8.79
C LEU A 245 31.29 25.36 -8.41
N GLY A 246 32.16 26.34 -8.13
CA GLY A 246 33.50 26.09 -7.59
C GLY A 246 34.56 25.65 -8.62
N PHE A 247 34.26 25.70 -9.92
CA PHE A 247 35.16 25.20 -10.99
C PHE A 247 36.28 26.17 -11.41
N GLY A 248 36.40 27.32 -10.77
CA GLY A 248 37.36 28.37 -11.16
C GLY A 248 36.95 29.15 -12.41
N ASN A 249 35.69 29.05 -12.82
CA ASN A 249 35.10 29.78 -13.94
C ASN A 249 33.64 30.13 -13.63
N THR A 250 32.96 30.83 -14.54
CA THR A 250 31.56 31.28 -14.38
C THR A 250 30.59 30.64 -15.39
N LYS A 251 30.96 29.49 -15.98
CA LYS A 251 30.12 28.80 -16.98
C LYS A 251 29.11 27.88 -16.29
N ASN A 252 27.84 27.99 -16.69
CA ASN A 252 26.80 27.06 -16.27
C ASN A 252 27.09 25.66 -16.81
N THR A 253 26.58 24.63 -16.14
CA THR A 253 26.58 23.25 -16.66
C THR A 253 25.24 22.59 -16.36
N ASN A 254 24.71 21.83 -17.31
CA ASN A 254 23.50 21.02 -17.13
C ASN A 254 23.83 19.55 -16.80
N MET A 255 25.07 19.29 -16.41
CA MET A 255 25.55 17.99 -15.94
C MET A 255 26.37 18.16 -14.67
N PRO A 256 26.22 17.26 -13.68
CA PRO A 256 27.06 17.25 -12.49
C PRO A 256 28.54 17.19 -12.85
N CYS A 257 29.32 18.12 -12.29
CA CYS A 257 30.77 18.17 -12.43
C CYS A 257 31.42 18.23 -11.05
N GLN A 258 32.50 17.46 -10.86
CA GLN A 258 33.21 17.43 -9.58
C GLN A 258 33.95 18.75 -9.30
N VAL A 259 33.84 19.25 -8.07
CA VAL A 259 34.64 20.38 -7.58
C VAL A 259 36.06 19.89 -7.29
N SER A 260 37.04 20.39 -8.04
CA SER A 260 38.43 19.92 -7.92
C SER A 260 39.07 20.29 -6.58
N ASN A 261 39.86 19.38 -6.02
CA ASN A 261 40.62 19.56 -4.77
C ASN A 261 39.78 19.79 -3.49
N LEU A 262 38.49 19.44 -3.53
CA LEU A 262 37.62 19.43 -2.36
C LEU A 262 37.19 17.99 -2.07
N VAL A 263 37.84 17.39 -1.07
CA VAL A 263 37.65 16.01 -0.61
C VAL A 263 37.43 15.99 0.91
N ASP A 264 37.03 14.83 1.43
CA ASP A 264 36.68 14.58 2.84
C ASP A 264 35.53 15.48 3.33
N VAL A 265 34.63 15.86 2.43
CA VAL A 265 33.44 16.65 2.75
C VAL A 265 32.40 15.74 3.39
N VAL A 266 31.83 16.18 4.51
CA VAL A 266 30.78 15.46 5.24
C VAL A 266 29.42 16.12 5.11
N ALA A 267 29.37 17.43 4.83
CA ALA A 267 28.13 18.13 4.56
C ALA A 267 28.32 19.29 3.59
N ILE A 268 27.26 19.60 2.85
CA ILE A 268 27.16 20.75 1.95
C ILE A 268 26.04 21.69 2.37
N ALA A 269 26.16 22.95 1.97
CA ALA A 269 25.08 23.92 2.09
C ALA A 269 25.10 24.93 0.94
N CYS A 270 23.92 25.31 0.45
CA CYS A 270 23.72 26.29 -0.60
C CYS A 270 23.01 27.52 -0.02
N GLY A 271 23.55 28.69 -0.32
CA GLY A 271 22.78 29.92 -0.28
C GLY A 271 22.20 30.26 -1.65
N GLU A 272 21.67 31.47 -1.80
CA GLU A 272 21.04 31.90 -3.06
C GLU A 272 22.01 31.80 -4.26
N HIS A 273 23.24 32.30 -4.09
CA HIS A 273 24.28 32.39 -5.12
C HIS A 273 25.69 32.08 -4.58
N HIS A 274 25.77 31.35 -3.47
CA HIS A 274 27.02 30.90 -2.88
C HIS A 274 26.83 29.49 -2.30
N SER A 275 27.95 28.84 -2.01
CA SER A 275 28.00 27.45 -1.60
C SER A 275 29.00 27.29 -0.48
N MET A 276 28.75 26.31 0.38
CA MET A 276 29.57 25.96 1.52
C MET A 276 29.73 24.45 1.61
N ALA A 277 30.84 24.02 2.20
CA ALA A 277 31.10 22.64 2.54
C ALA A 277 31.87 22.57 3.85
N VAL A 278 31.57 21.58 4.68
CA VAL A 278 32.35 21.25 5.87
C VAL A 278 33.06 19.92 5.65
N LYS A 279 34.35 19.91 5.97
CA LYS A 279 35.17 18.70 5.91
C LYS A 279 35.11 17.94 7.24
N ALA A 280 35.49 16.67 7.19
CA ALA A 280 35.59 15.80 8.37
C ALA A 280 36.53 16.36 9.47
N ASP A 281 37.52 17.18 9.10
CA ASP A 281 38.42 17.88 10.04
C ASP A 281 37.78 19.11 10.71
N GLY A 282 36.51 19.40 10.43
CA GLY A 282 35.77 20.56 10.93
C GLY A 282 36.07 21.86 10.19
N SER A 283 36.94 21.85 9.16
CA SER A 283 37.20 23.05 8.35
C SER A 283 36.02 23.37 7.44
N VAL A 284 35.63 24.64 7.41
CA VAL A 284 34.56 25.15 6.55
C VAL A 284 35.16 25.85 5.33
N TRP A 285 34.59 25.56 4.18
CA TRP A 285 34.99 26.11 2.88
C TRP A 285 33.77 26.74 2.21
N ALA A 286 33.96 27.90 1.57
CA ALA A 286 32.88 28.64 0.91
C ALA A 286 33.34 29.22 -0.43
N TRP A 287 32.41 29.32 -1.38
CA TRP A 287 32.64 29.92 -2.70
C TRP A 287 31.35 30.49 -3.31
N GLY A 288 31.47 31.23 -4.41
CA GLY A 288 30.39 31.96 -5.06
C GLY A 288 30.37 33.45 -4.70
N ARG A 289 29.18 34.05 -4.76
CA ARG A 289 28.96 35.49 -4.54
C ARG A 289 29.38 35.89 -3.12
N ASN A 290 30.08 37.01 -2.97
CA ASN A 290 30.56 37.49 -1.66
C ASN A 290 30.34 39.00 -1.41
N ASN A 291 29.44 39.66 -2.14
CA ASN A 291 29.28 41.12 -2.08
C ASN A 291 28.86 41.65 -0.68
N TYR A 292 28.40 40.78 0.22
CA TYR A 292 27.98 41.09 1.59
C TYR A 292 28.85 40.38 2.65
N GLY A 293 29.94 39.73 2.24
CA GLY A 293 30.79 38.96 3.17
C GLY A 293 30.21 37.59 3.53
N GLN A 294 29.21 37.10 2.80
CA GLN A 294 28.53 35.83 3.07
C GLN A 294 29.44 34.59 3.02
N LEU A 295 30.64 34.69 2.41
CA LEU A 295 31.61 33.59 2.44
C LEU A 295 32.39 33.50 3.77
N GLY A 296 32.37 34.53 4.61
CA GLY A 296 33.06 34.53 5.91
C GLY A 296 34.59 34.46 5.83
N ASP A 297 35.19 34.68 4.67
CA ASP A 297 36.65 34.62 4.44
C ASP A 297 37.39 35.92 4.81
N GLY A 298 36.70 36.83 5.51
CA GLY A 298 37.22 38.16 5.86
C GLY A 298 37.27 39.15 4.69
N THR A 299 36.72 38.80 3.53
CA THR A 299 36.69 39.65 2.33
C THR A 299 35.27 39.85 1.80
N LEU A 300 35.11 40.78 0.85
CA LEU A 300 33.89 40.95 0.04
C LEU A 300 34.07 40.44 -1.40
N THR A 301 35.10 39.63 -1.64
CA THR A 301 35.48 39.20 -2.99
C THR A 301 34.81 37.88 -3.34
N THR A 302 34.06 37.86 -4.44
CA THR A 302 33.47 36.64 -5.01
C THR A 302 34.56 35.62 -5.32
N ARG A 303 34.36 34.36 -4.95
CA ARG A 303 35.34 33.27 -5.14
C ARG A 303 34.78 32.26 -6.13
N THR A 304 35.47 32.04 -7.25
CA THR A 304 35.07 31.02 -8.22
C THR A 304 35.57 29.61 -7.89
N ARG A 305 36.35 29.47 -6.82
CA ARG A 305 36.86 28.22 -6.25
C ARG A 305 36.60 28.17 -4.75
N PRO A 306 36.45 26.98 -4.14
CA PRO A 306 36.40 26.83 -2.70
C PRO A 306 37.54 27.57 -2.00
N SER A 307 37.19 28.43 -1.05
CA SER A 307 38.13 29.14 -0.18
C SER A 307 37.82 28.81 1.26
N ARG A 308 38.85 28.60 2.08
CA ARG A 308 38.68 28.30 3.50
C ARG A 308 38.11 29.53 4.22
N VAL A 309 37.11 29.33 5.07
CA VAL A 309 36.53 30.37 5.93
C VAL A 309 37.54 30.71 7.04
N SER A 310 37.78 32.00 7.28
CA SER A 310 38.74 32.48 8.30
C SER A 310 38.11 32.49 9.70
N ASN A 311 38.91 32.26 10.75
CA ASN A 311 38.51 32.43 12.17
C ASN A 311 37.36 31.53 12.67
N VAL A 312 37.07 30.40 12.03
CA VAL A 312 36.18 29.38 12.61
C VAL A 312 36.93 28.68 13.74
N VAL A 313 36.67 29.10 14.97
CA VAL A 313 37.14 28.42 16.19
C VAL A 313 36.33 27.14 16.33
N ALA A 314 36.92 26.00 15.99
CA ALA A 314 36.41 24.74 16.50
C ALA A 314 36.57 24.77 18.03
N THR A 315 35.45 24.49 18.72
CA THR A 315 35.35 24.19 20.16
C THR A 315 35.16 25.38 21.12
N VAL A 316 33.92 25.64 21.53
CA VAL A 316 33.63 26.15 22.88
C VAL A 316 33.55 24.95 23.80
N VAL A 317 34.53 24.78 24.69
CA VAL A 317 34.41 23.82 25.79
C VAL A 317 33.37 24.37 26.77
N ALA A 318 32.16 23.82 26.77
CA ALA A 318 31.18 24.10 27.81
C ALA A 318 31.75 23.62 29.16
N GLY A 319 32.03 24.53 30.10
CA GLY A 319 32.58 24.11 31.39
C GLY A 319 32.87 25.11 32.51
N GLN A 320 32.91 26.45 32.33
CA GLN A 320 33.22 27.36 33.46
C GLN A 320 32.46 28.70 33.41
N MET A 321 31.28 28.74 34.05
CA MET A 321 30.72 29.99 34.57
C MET A 321 31.09 30.10 36.05
N THR A 322 31.67 31.22 36.47
CA THR A 322 32.09 31.44 37.87
C THR A 322 31.43 32.69 38.44
N LEU A 323 30.85 32.60 39.64
CA LEU A 323 30.28 33.73 40.37
C LEU A 323 31.39 34.43 41.17
N VAL A 324 31.58 35.74 40.96
CA VAL A 324 32.59 36.56 41.63
C VAL A 324 31.95 37.78 42.30
N SER A 325 32.55 38.26 43.39
CA SER A 325 32.16 39.54 44.01
C SER A 325 33.16 40.65 43.63
N ASP A 326 32.71 41.91 43.60
CA ASP A 326 33.56 43.07 43.24
C ASP A 326 34.82 43.21 44.14
N ASN A 327 34.88 42.52 45.29
CA ASN A 327 35.95 42.61 46.27
C ASN A 327 36.89 41.38 46.30
N GLN A 328 36.79 40.43 45.35
CA GLN A 328 37.70 39.28 45.27
C GLN A 328 38.89 39.55 44.34
N ALA A 329 40.11 39.32 44.84
CA ALA A 329 41.37 39.50 44.09
C ALA A 329 41.91 38.19 43.47
N GLY A 330 41.10 37.15 43.31
CA GLY A 330 41.53 35.84 42.79
C GLY A 330 40.38 34.95 42.33
N THR A 331 40.70 33.94 41.51
CA THR A 331 39.77 33.09 40.72
C THR A 331 39.18 31.88 41.46
N THR A 332 39.40 31.72 42.76
CA THR A 332 38.87 30.57 43.54
C THR A 332 37.43 30.82 44.01
N TYR A 333 36.53 29.92 43.58
CA TYR A 333 35.12 29.85 43.97
C TYR A 333 34.96 29.44 45.45
N ASP A 334 34.34 30.29 46.27
CA ASP A 334 33.85 29.97 47.62
C ASP A 334 32.39 30.46 47.74
N PRO A 335 31.38 29.58 47.73
CA PRO A 335 29.97 29.96 47.75
C PRO A 335 29.44 30.28 49.16
N GLY A 336 30.26 30.84 50.05
CA GLY A 336 29.83 31.28 51.38
C GLY A 336 28.57 32.18 51.37
N THR A 337 28.03 32.46 52.57
CA THR A 337 26.81 33.28 52.73
C THR A 337 26.99 34.67 52.11
N LEU A 338 26.13 35.03 51.15
CA LEU A 338 26.18 36.31 50.44
C LEU A 338 26.11 37.49 51.43
N LYS A 339 27.16 38.33 51.45
CA LYS A 339 27.19 39.56 52.26
C LYS A 339 26.17 40.58 51.75
N THR A 340 25.36 41.13 52.67
CA THR A 340 24.41 42.22 52.41
C THR A 340 25.14 43.50 51.96
N GLY A 341 24.56 44.25 51.02
CA GLY A 341 25.16 45.46 50.45
C GLY A 341 26.20 45.24 49.33
N THR A 342 26.56 43.98 49.00
CA THR A 342 27.67 43.64 48.09
C THR A 342 27.17 43.32 46.68
N ARG A 343 27.91 43.74 45.64
CA ARG A 343 27.63 43.39 44.24
C ARG A 343 28.35 42.09 43.85
N TYR A 344 27.62 41.18 43.21
CA TYR A 344 28.11 39.92 42.67
C TYR A 344 27.87 39.88 41.15
N SER A 345 28.72 39.19 40.40
CA SER A 345 28.63 39.06 38.95
C SER A 345 29.05 37.67 38.45
N TRP A 346 28.40 37.18 37.38
CA TRP A 346 28.81 35.96 36.69
C TRP A 346 29.76 36.29 35.56
N GLN A 347 30.92 35.63 35.54
CA GLN A 347 31.93 35.79 34.51
C GLN A 347 32.04 34.52 33.65
N ILE A 348 32.25 34.72 32.35
CA ILE A 348 32.66 33.67 31.40
C ILE A 348 34.12 33.91 31.02
N LEU A 349 34.90 32.83 30.98
CA LEU A 349 36.24 32.79 30.41
C LEU A 349 36.16 32.28 28.96
N ALA A 350 36.58 33.09 27.99
CA ALA A 350 36.72 32.69 26.59
C ALA A 350 38.20 32.63 26.25
N THR A 351 38.68 31.50 25.72
CA THR A 351 40.07 31.30 25.32
C THR A 351 40.17 31.15 23.81
N ASP A 352 41.06 31.89 23.18
CA ASP A 352 41.32 31.81 21.75
C ASP A 352 42.24 30.63 21.40
N ASN A 353 42.46 30.46 20.09
CA ASN A 353 43.23 29.34 19.52
C ASN A 353 44.73 29.43 19.79
N HIS A 354 45.21 30.51 20.41
CA HIS A 354 46.58 30.69 20.85
C HIS A 354 46.72 30.59 22.38
N GLY A 355 45.65 30.21 23.07
CA GLY A 355 45.61 30.11 24.53
C GLY A 355 45.41 31.46 25.22
N ALA A 356 45.09 32.53 24.50
CA ALA A 356 44.82 33.83 25.11
C ALA A 356 43.37 33.87 25.63
N SER A 357 43.21 34.07 26.93
CA SER A 357 41.90 34.11 27.58
C SER A 357 41.44 35.54 27.87
N THR A 358 40.16 35.82 27.65
CA THR A 358 39.47 37.04 28.09
C THR A 358 38.30 36.68 29.01
N THR A 359 38.05 37.50 30.03
CA THR A 359 36.89 37.37 30.92
C THR A 359 35.85 38.45 30.63
N GLY A 360 34.57 38.07 30.67
CA GLY A 360 33.46 38.99 30.44
C GLY A 360 32.33 38.79 31.45
N THR A 361 31.80 39.90 31.99
CA THR A 361 30.64 39.86 32.89
C THR A 361 29.35 39.69 32.10
N VAL A 362 28.61 38.61 32.40
CA VAL A 362 27.34 38.29 31.74
C VAL A 362 26.17 38.95 32.48
N TRP A 363 26.22 38.96 33.81
CA TRP A 363 25.15 39.48 34.65
C TRP A 363 25.67 39.91 36.03
N SER A 364 25.09 40.96 36.63
CA SER A 364 25.45 41.41 38.00
C SER A 364 24.24 41.84 38.83
N PHE A 365 24.32 41.69 40.15
CA PHE A 365 23.28 42.08 41.11
C PHE A 365 23.88 42.59 42.44
N ARG A 366 23.14 43.41 43.20
CA ARG A 366 23.55 43.92 44.52
C ARG A 366 22.53 43.50 45.58
N THR A 367 22.99 43.07 46.75
CA THR A 367 22.13 42.69 47.88
C THR A 367 21.73 43.93 48.71
N THR A 368 20.46 44.05 49.13
CA THR A 368 19.91 45.23 49.84
C THR A 368 19.84 44.98 51.37
N PRO A 369 20.11 45.96 52.26
CA PRO A 369 20.01 45.76 53.71
C PRO A 369 18.55 45.56 54.19
N VAL A 370 18.35 44.76 55.23
CA VAL A 370 17.04 44.33 55.76
C VAL A 370 16.78 44.94 57.14
N VAL A 371 15.54 45.37 57.42
CA VAL A 371 15.12 45.89 58.74
C VAL A 371 15.13 44.76 59.79
N MET A 372 15.57 45.04 61.02
CA MET A 372 15.55 44.06 62.12
C MET A 372 14.12 43.69 62.54
N THR A 373 13.87 42.40 62.73
CA THR A 373 12.56 41.83 63.07
C THR A 373 12.04 42.32 64.42
N PRO A 374 10.75 42.68 64.55
CA PRO A 374 10.16 43.14 65.81
C PRO A 374 10.18 42.11 66.95
N SER A 375 10.28 42.57 68.20
CA SER A 375 10.11 41.78 69.44
C SER A 375 8.92 42.28 70.28
N TYR A 376 8.45 41.46 71.22
CA TYR A 376 7.24 41.70 72.04
C TYR A 376 7.56 41.78 73.53
N THR A 377 6.88 42.64 74.30
CA THR A 377 7.02 42.68 75.76
C THR A 377 5.71 43.11 76.44
N PRO A 378 5.14 42.32 77.38
CA PRO A 378 5.59 40.99 77.81
C PRO A 378 5.42 39.93 76.71
N ASN A 379 6.14 38.81 76.85
CA ASN A 379 5.96 37.64 75.98
C ASN A 379 4.59 36.96 76.23
N GLY A 380 4.11 36.17 75.26
CA GLY A 380 2.79 35.53 75.34
C GLY A 380 2.59 34.60 76.55
N GLY A 381 1.31 34.46 76.96
CA GLY A 381 0.89 33.71 78.14
C GLY A 381 -0.64 33.71 78.31
N THR A 382 -1.15 33.01 79.32
CA THR A 382 -2.60 32.97 79.60
C THR A 382 -3.02 34.16 80.45
N TYR A 383 -4.09 34.85 80.03
CA TYR A 383 -4.56 36.03 80.73
C TYR A 383 -6.07 35.99 80.90
N THR A 384 -6.53 36.30 82.11
CA THR A 384 -7.95 36.27 82.45
C THR A 384 -8.70 37.53 82.05
N ASN A 385 -7.98 38.58 81.63
CA ASN A 385 -8.49 39.88 81.21
C ASN A 385 -7.62 40.44 80.08
N SER A 386 -8.09 41.49 79.40
CA SER A 386 -7.36 42.21 78.35
C SER A 386 -5.92 42.61 78.77
N ARG A 387 -4.96 42.62 77.83
CA ARG A 387 -3.53 42.89 78.09
C ARG A 387 -2.88 43.88 77.13
N SER A 388 -1.97 44.71 77.62
CA SER A 388 -1.15 45.63 76.81
C SER A 388 0.22 45.02 76.49
N VAL A 389 0.67 45.10 75.22
CA VAL A 389 1.90 44.51 74.68
C VAL A 389 2.70 45.57 73.89
N VAL A 390 3.97 45.76 74.21
CA VAL A 390 4.92 46.67 73.54
C VAL A 390 5.61 45.97 72.36
N LEU A 391 5.74 46.65 71.22
CA LEU A 391 6.46 46.18 70.02
C LEU A 391 7.75 46.99 69.78
N LEU A 392 8.89 46.32 69.59
CA LEU A 392 10.20 46.96 69.46
C LEU A 392 11.00 46.42 68.26
N SER A 393 11.63 47.30 67.47
CA SER A 393 12.68 46.98 66.49
C SER A 393 13.88 47.91 66.71
N LEU A 394 15.09 47.37 66.72
CA LEU A 394 16.32 48.15 66.94
C LEU A 394 16.78 48.91 65.69
N THR A 395 16.04 48.83 64.57
CA THR A 395 16.36 49.63 63.38
C THR A 395 15.86 51.07 63.61
N PRO A 396 16.73 52.09 63.55
CA PRO A 396 16.33 53.47 63.80
C PRO A 396 15.24 53.95 62.84
N GLY A 397 14.19 54.57 63.39
CA GLY A 397 13.06 55.09 62.60
C GLY A 397 12.10 54.03 62.04
N ALA A 398 12.18 52.78 62.51
CA ALA A 398 11.33 51.72 62.01
C ALA A 398 9.84 51.88 62.42
N ARG A 399 8.95 51.67 61.43
CA ARG A 399 7.50 51.49 61.63
C ARG A 399 7.17 50.01 61.68
N ILE A 400 6.43 49.58 62.69
CA ILE A 400 6.08 48.18 62.94
C ILE A 400 4.60 47.98 62.64
N TYR A 401 4.30 47.19 61.61
CA TYR A 401 2.95 46.77 61.24
C TYR A 401 2.62 45.46 61.96
N TYR A 402 1.42 45.36 62.53
CA TYR A 402 1.05 44.21 63.37
C TYR A 402 -0.35 43.69 63.10
N ALA A 403 -0.58 42.43 63.46
CA ALA A 403 -1.88 41.77 63.47
C ALA A 403 -2.00 40.93 64.75
N THR A 404 -3.14 40.99 65.44
CA THR A 404 -3.34 40.33 66.75
C THR A 404 -4.06 38.98 66.67
N ASN A 405 -4.54 38.61 65.48
CA ASN A 405 -5.31 37.40 65.20
C ASN A 405 -4.45 36.27 64.59
N GLY A 406 -3.11 36.39 64.62
CA GLY A 406 -2.19 35.39 64.08
C GLY A 406 -2.00 35.41 62.55
N THR A 407 -2.69 36.29 61.83
CA THR A 407 -2.44 36.47 60.38
C THR A 407 -1.15 37.26 60.15
N GLY A 408 -0.57 37.12 58.95
CA GLY A 408 0.61 37.93 58.58
C GLY A 408 0.20 39.39 58.37
N PRO A 409 0.78 40.37 59.09
CA PRO A 409 0.50 41.77 58.83
C PRO A 409 1.01 42.20 57.45
N THR A 410 0.35 43.21 56.88
CA THR A 410 0.74 43.88 55.62
C THR A 410 1.00 45.37 55.89
N THR A 411 1.45 46.13 54.90
CA THR A 411 1.62 47.59 55.03
C THR A 411 0.30 48.36 55.19
N ASN A 412 -0.84 47.69 55.00
CA ASN A 412 -2.18 48.24 55.29
C ASN A 412 -2.67 47.88 56.69
N SER A 413 -1.93 47.04 57.42
CA SER A 413 -2.26 46.70 58.80
C SER A 413 -2.05 47.90 59.73
N PRO A 414 -2.67 47.91 60.92
CA PRO A 414 -2.36 48.88 61.97
C PRO A 414 -0.85 48.89 62.29
N TRP A 415 -0.31 50.05 62.61
CA TRP A 415 1.11 50.22 62.86
C TRP A 415 1.39 51.06 64.09
N VAL A 416 2.55 50.83 64.68
CA VAL A 416 3.15 51.65 65.73
C VAL A 416 4.58 52.01 65.36
N ASN A 417 5.08 53.14 65.88
CA ASN A 417 6.53 53.36 65.87
C ASN A 417 7.20 52.34 66.80
N THR A 418 8.46 52.02 66.53
CA THR A 418 9.25 51.19 67.44
C THR A 418 9.17 51.71 68.89
N GLY A 419 8.80 50.84 69.83
CA GLY A 419 8.52 51.15 71.23
C GLY A 419 7.04 51.43 71.58
N GLY A 420 6.11 51.39 70.62
CA GLY A 420 4.68 51.59 70.86
C GLY A 420 3.94 50.35 71.38
N SER A 421 2.81 50.56 72.06
CA SER A 421 2.01 49.50 72.73
C SER A 421 0.65 49.25 72.05
N ILE A 422 0.18 48.00 72.11
CA ILE A 422 -1.12 47.54 71.61
C ILE A 422 -1.91 46.83 72.72
N THR A 423 -3.24 46.87 72.69
CA THR A 423 -4.11 46.19 73.67
C THR A 423 -4.82 44.98 73.04
N LEU A 424 -4.71 43.81 73.68
CA LEU A 424 -5.39 42.57 73.34
C LEU A 424 -6.63 42.41 74.22
N TYR A 425 -7.81 42.21 73.62
CA TYR A 425 -9.09 42.05 74.32
C TYR A 425 -9.43 40.58 74.57
N ALA A 426 -10.44 40.31 75.41
CA ALA A 426 -10.85 38.96 75.77
C ALA A 426 -11.39 38.14 74.57
N SER A 427 -10.55 37.28 73.97
CA SER A 427 -10.84 36.28 72.92
C SER A 427 -9.96 35.02 73.08
N PHE A 428 -10.46 33.84 72.67
CA PHE A 428 -9.94 32.53 73.14
C PHE A 428 -8.43 32.37 72.95
N SER A 429 -7.87 32.97 71.90
CA SER A 429 -6.44 33.17 71.80
C SER A 429 -6.08 34.27 70.80
N ASN A 430 -5.20 35.20 71.17
CA ASN A 430 -4.58 36.18 70.29
C ASN A 430 -3.12 35.77 70.02
N THR A 431 -2.67 35.90 68.78
CA THR A 431 -1.24 35.76 68.42
C THR A 431 -0.83 37.03 67.72
N VAL A 432 0.15 37.75 68.27
CA VAL A 432 0.62 38.99 67.68
C VAL A 432 1.71 38.65 66.67
N ARG A 433 1.47 38.93 65.39
CA ARG A 433 2.50 38.90 64.35
C ARG A 433 2.85 40.31 63.96
N ALA A 434 4.11 40.56 63.63
CA ALA A 434 4.57 41.90 63.30
C ALA A 434 5.75 41.90 62.31
N PHE A 435 5.83 42.87 61.40
CA PHE A 435 7.04 43.15 60.63
C PHE A 435 7.34 44.65 60.64
N ALA A 436 8.61 45.00 60.46
CA ALA A 436 9.09 46.37 60.48
C ALA A 436 9.52 46.85 59.09
N THR A 437 9.32 48.15 58.85
CA THR A 437 9.74 48.87 57.65
C THR A 437 10.55 50.09 58.03
N ALA A 438 11.51 50.47 57.18
CA ALA A 438 12.28 51.71 57.30
C ALA A 438 12.74 52.12 55.90
N THR A 439 12.76 53.44 55.62
CA THR A 439 13.15 53.98 54.32
C THR A 439 14.58 53.54 53.96
N GLY A 440 14.77 52.94 52.78
CA GLY A 440 16.07 52.46 52.30
C GLY A 440 16.43 51.01 52.66
N TYR A 441 15.51 50.27 53.28
CA TYR A 441 15.70 48.87 53.68
C TYR A 441 14.62 47.96 53.06
N VAL A 442 14.94 46.67 52.89
CA VAL A 442 13.93 45.62 52.67
C VAL A 442 13.21 45.35 53.99
N ASN A 443 11.89 45.19 53.93
CA ASN A 443 11.05 44.89 55.10
C ASN A 443 11.58 43.70 55.90
N SER A 444 11.45 43.73 57.22
CA SER A 444 11.84 42.60 58.06
C SER A 444 11.00 41.37 57.75
N ALA A 445 11.48 40.18 58.11
CA ALA A 445 10.61 39.02 58.25
C ALA A 445 9.49 39.31 59.29
N ILE A 446 8.37 38.61 59.16
CA ILE A 446 7.29 38.68 60.15
C ILE A 446 7.74 37.88 61.38
N SER A 447 7.88 38.56 62.52
CA SER A 447 7.97 37.90 63.81
C SER A 447 6.57 37.48 64.28
N THR A 448 6.54 36.45 65.14
CA THR A 448 5.31 35.90 65.72
C THR A 448 5.50 35.76 67.23
N SER A 449 4.57 36.29 68.02
CA SER A 449 4.57 36.16 69.48
C SER A 449 4.16 34.74 69.91
N ALA A 450 4.46 34.37 71.16
CA ALA A 450 3.75 33.27 71.82
C ALA A 450 2.24 33.60 71.99
N LEU A 451 1.41 32.56 72.21
CA LEU A 451 -0.06 32.63 72.25
C LEU A 451 -0.60 33.35 73.51
N PHE A 452 -1.61 34.21 73.35
CA PHE A 452 -2.32 34.92 74.43
C PHE A 452 -3.78 34.41 74.59
N VAL A 453 -4.16 33.63 75.61
CA VAL A 453 -5.48 32.91 75.69
C VAL A 453 -6.56 33.61 76.58
N VAL A 454 -7.81 33.85 76.11
CA VAL A 454 -8.97 34.46 76.87
C VAL A 454 -10.44 34.01 76.42
N LYS A 455 -11.27 33.21 77.11
CA LYS A 455 -12.31 32.26 76.50
C LYS A 455 -13.86 32.58 76.29
N SER A 456 -14.61 32.01 75.24
CA SER A 456 -16.14 31.69 75.07
C SER A 456 -16.73 30.89 73.77
N GLY A 457 -17.48 29.72 73.80
CA GLY A 457 -17.63 28.51 72.81
C GLY A 457 -18.39 28.38 71.40
N ASN A 458 -18.48 27.16 70.74
CA ASN A 458 -18.54 26.80 69.24
C ASN A 458 -19.62 25.75 68.67
N THR A 459 -20.03 25.78 67.35
CA THR A 459 -20.99 24.85 66.60
C THR A 459 -20.33 24.05 65.43
N ALA A 460 -21.05 23.15 64.70
CA ALA A 460 -20.51 22.22 63.67
C ALA A 460 -20.75 22.60 62.18
N PRO A 461 -19.85 22.21 61.25
CA PRO A 461 -19.89 22.59 59.83
C PRO A 461 -20.80 21.71 58.92
N VAL A 462 -21.10 22.20 57.70
CA VAL A 462 -21.93 21.55 56.65
C VAL A 462 -21.15 21.41 55.32
N ALA A 463 -21.15 20.21 54.73
CA ALA A 463 -20.54 19.91 53.40
C ALA A 463 -21.56 20.00 52.25
N SER A 464 -21.13 20.37 51.03
CA SER A 464 -22.02 20.57 49.86
C SER A 464 -21.84 19.53 48.75
N ASN A 465 -22.94 19.03 48.17
CA ASN A 465 -22.91 18.11 47.01
C ASN A 465 -22.51 18.84 45.72
N GLN A 466 -21.86 18.14 44.78
CA GLN A 466 -21.40 18.71 43.50
C GLN A 466 -21.62 17.74 42.33
N THR A 467 -21.80 18.29 41.12
CA THR A 467 -21.85 17.52 39.86
C THR A 467 -20.79 18.05 38.91
N VAL A 468 -20.03 17.16 38.27
CA VAL A 468 -18.92 17.52 37.38
C VAL A 468 -18.94 16.66 36.12
N THR A 469 -18.60 17.26 34.98
CA THR A 469 -18.39 16.54 33.72
C THR A 469 -16.94 16.69 33.26
N THR A 470 -16.36 15.62 32.74
CA THR A 470 -15.05 15.62 32.08
C THR A 470 -15.06 14.67 30.88
N ALA A 471 -14.15 14.87 29.94
CA ALA A 471 -13.89 13.89 28.89
C ALA A 471 -13.04 12.75 29.46
N GLU A 472 -13.10 11.56 28.86
CA GLU A 472 -12.16 10.49 29.20
C GLU A 472 -10.71 10.94 28.95
N ASP A 473 -9.78 10.33 29.68
CA ASP A 473 -8.36 10.70 29.74
C ASP A 473 -8.03 12.15 30.14
N THR A 474 -9.05 12.96 30.42
CA THR A 474 -8.92 14.35 30.82
C THR A 474 -9.06 14.47 32.33
N SER A 475 -7.98 14.87 32.99
CA SER A 475 -8.01 15.16 34.43
C SER A 475 -8.81 16.42 34.71
N LYS A 476 -9.66 16.37 35.73
CA LYS A 476 -10.54 17.46 36.14
C LYS A 476 -10.22 17.92 37.56
N ALA A 477 -9.86 19.19 37.69
CA ALA A 477 -9.74 19.83 39.00
C ALA A 477 -11.13 20.06 39.61
N ILE A 478 -11.28 19.69 40.88
CA ILE A 478 -12.51 19.81 41.67
C ILE A 478 -12.15 20.46 43.00
N THR A 479 -12.76 21.60 43.29
CA THR A 479 -12.66 22.27 44.60
C THR A 479 -13.90 21.91 45.43
N LEU A 480 -13.68 21.22 46.54
CA LEU A 480 -14.71 20.83 47.50
C LEU A 480 -15.19 22.03 48.30
N THR A 481 -16.50 22.08 48.61
CA THR A 481 -17.12 23.24 49.27
C THR A 481 -17.94 22.84 50.50
N GLY A 482 -18.03 23.77 51.45
CA GLY A 482 -18.74 23.62 52.73
C GLY A 482 -18.66 24.91 53.55
N GLY A 483 -19.46 25.02 54.62
CA GLY A 483 -19.58 26.23 55.44
C GLY A 483 -19.87 25.94 56.91
N ASP A 484 -19.58 26.90 57.77
CA ASP A 484 -19.81 26.88 59.23
C ASP A 484 -20.18 28.28 59.73
N ALA A 485 -20.94 28.37 60.82
CA ALA A 485 -21.49 29.64 61.29
C ALA A 485 -20.49 30.43 62.15
N GLU A 486 -19.52 29.77 62.79
CA GLU A 486 -18.62 30.35 63.78
C GLU A 486 -17.20 30.55 63.23
N THR A 487 -16.82 29.79 62.20
CA THR A 487 -15.50 29.90 61.57
C THR A 487 -15.52 29.74 60.07
N THR A 488 -14.56 30.38 59.40
CA THR A 488 -14.28 30.18 57.97
C THR A 488 -13.07 29.26 57.75
N ASN A 489 -12.38 28.87 58.82
CA ASN A 489 -11.25 27.94 58.76
C ASN A 489 -11.75 26.50 58.78
N LEU A 490 -12.06 25.97 57.60
CA LEU A 490 -12.56 24.62 57.40
C LEU A 490 -11.50 23.71 56.79
N THR A 491 -11.49 22.46 57.24
CA THR A 491 -10.66 21.38 56.72
C THR A 491 -11.55 20.32 56.06
N TYR A 492 -11.03 19.66 55.03
CA TYR A 492 -11.80 18.74 54.18
C TYR A 492 -11.14 17.37 54.16
N SER A 493 -11.93 16.30 54.15
CA SER A 493 -11.43 14.92 54.08
C SER A 493 -12.27 14.05 53.14
N ILE A 494 -11.61 13.16 52.39
CA ILE A 494 -12.29 12.20 51.51
C ILE A 494 -12.81 11.04 52.34
N ALA A 495 -14.10 10.73 52.19
CA ALA A 495 -14.79 9.66 52.91
C ALA A 495 -14.90 8.37 52.09
N SER A 496 -15.03 8.46 50.76
CA SER A 496 -14.92 7.33 49.84
C SER A 496 -14.27 7.77 48.54
N ASN A 497 -13.47 6.89 47.92
CA ASN A 497 -12.82 7.15 46.63
C ASN A 497 -13.74 6.80 45.45
N PRO A 498 -13.50 7.37 44.26
CA PRO A 498 -14.12 6.93 43.02
C PRO A 498 -13.69 5.52 42.63
N THR A 499 -14.48 4.86 41.77
CA THR A 499 -14.24 3.47 41.33
C THR A 499 -13.77 3.36 39.89
N LYS A 500 -13.97 4.42 39.10
CA LYS A 500 -13.66 4.48 37.66
C LYS A 500 -12.63 5.56 37.32
N GLY A 501 -11.95 6.06 38.35
CA GLY A 501 -10.85 6.99 38.26
C GLY A 501 -10.10 7.08 39.58
N THR A 502 -9.10 7.95 39.63
CA THR A 502 -8.27 8.19 40.80
C THR A 502 -8.36 9.65 41.22
N LEU A 503 -8.31 9.88 42.54
CA LEU A 503 -8.18 11.23 43.10
C LEU A 503 -6.72 11.48 43.50
N SER A 504 -6.22 12.66 43.15
CA SER A 504 -4.92 13.17 43.58
C SER A 504 -5.07 14.59 44.14
N GLY A 505 -4.02 15.10 44.79
CA GLY A 505 -4.02 16.41 45.44
C GLY A 505 -4.42 16.34 46.91
N THR A 506 -4.74 17.50 47.49
CA THR A 506 -5.09 17.62 48.91
C THR A 506 -6.36 18.44 49.05
N ALA A 507 -7.37 17.85 49.69
CA ALA A 507 -8.65 18.51 49.93
C ALA A 507 -8.44 19.89 50.61
N PRO A 508 -9.18 20.93 50.21
CA PRO A 508 -10.35 20.90 49.33
C PRO A 508 -10.05 20.82 47.83
N ASN A 509 -8.81 20.96 47.37
CA ASN A 509 -8.47 20.97 45.95
C ASN A 509 -7.97 19.60 45.51
N VAL A 510 -8.86 18.81 44.92
CA VAL A 510 -8.55 17.49 44.40
C VAL A 510 -8.60 17.49 42.88
N THR A 511 -7.86 16.58 42.26
CA THR A 511 -7.91 16.34 40.81
C THR A 511 -8.39 14.92 40.59
N TYR A 512 -9.53 14.80 39.90
CA TYR A 512 -10.06 13.52 39.44
C TYR A 512 -9.44 13.19 38.08
N ARG A 513 -8.84 12.00 37.96
CA ARG A 513 -8.37 11.46 36.69
C ARG A 513 -9.17 10.19 36.39
N PRO A 514 -9.99 10.17 35.33
CA PRO A 514 -10.64 8.94 34.89
C PRO A 514 -9.62 7.82 34.67
N ASN A 515 -10.05 6.57 34.81
CA ASN A 515 -9.27 5.45 34.29
C ASN A 515 -9.17 5.60 32.77
N THR A 516 -8.05 5.16 32.20
CA THR A 516 -7.80 5.28 30.76
C THR A 516 -8.89 4.58 29.96
N ASN A 517 -9.41 5.28 28.95
CA ASN A 517 -10.47 4.84 28.04
C ASN A 517 -11.76 4.40 28.75
N TRP A 518 -12.10 5.06 29.86
CA TRP A 518 -13.34 4.79 30.59
C TRP A 518 -14.29 5.98 30.50
N TYR A 519 -15.50 5.73 30.00
CA TYR A 519 -16.61 6.68 29.97
C TYR A 519 -17.85 6.16 30.74
N GLY A 520 -18.73 7.06 31.18
CA GLY A 520 -19.91 6.76 31.98
C GLY A 520 -19.98 7.54 33.30
N SER A 521 -20.66 6.99 34.31
CA SER A 521 -20.86 7.65 35.61
C SER A 521 -19.94 7.12 36.72
N ASP A 522 -19.30 8.02 37.47
CA ASP A 522 -18.50 7.72 38.66
C ASP A 522 -18.85 8.68 39.81
N SER A 523 -18.43 8.38 41.04
CA SER A 523 -18.69 9.28 42.18
C SER A 523 -17.77 9.05 43.37
N PHE A 524 -17.62 10.07 44.22
CA PHE A 524 -16.89 9.96 45.49
C PHE A 524 -17.54 10.83 46.57
N THR A 525 -17.22 10.60 47.86
CA THR A 525 -17.81 11.36 48.98
C THR A 525 -16.75 12.03 49.86
N PHE A 526 -17.10 13.16 50.50
CA PHE A 526 -16.20 13.94 51.38
C PHE A 526 -16.92 14.54 52.59
N ARG A 527 -16.16 15.00 53.60
CA ARG A 527 -16.63 15.67 54.83
C ARG A 527 -15.84 16.95 55.12
N VAL A 528 -16.39 17.81 55.97
CA VAL A 528 -15.83 19.10 56.36
C VAL A 528 -15.73 19.20 57.89
N SER A 529 -14.65 19.76 58.43
CA SER A 529 -14.44 19.98 59.88
C SER A 529 -13.91 21.37 60.19
N ASP A 530 -14.42 21.98 61.25
CA ASP A 530 -13.98 23.25 61.83
C ASP A 530 -12.86 23.09 62.88
N GLY A 531 -12.34 21.86 63.03
CA GLY A 531 -11.34 21.49 64.03
C GLY A 531 -11.91 21.02 65.38
N SER A 532 -13.22 21.13 65.60
CA SER A 532 -13.90 20.64 66.81
C SER A 532 -14.99 19.61 66.51
N LEU A 533 -15.80 19.85 65.48
CA LEU A 533 -16.90 19.02 65.02
C LEU A 533 -16.73 18.74 63.50
N THR A 534 -17.39 17.70 62.99
CA THR A 534 -17.28 17.26 61.59
C THR A 534 -18.66 17.08 60.99
N SER A 535 -18.83 17.46 59.73
CA SER A 535 -20.09 17.40 58.98
C SER A 535 -20.53 15.97 58.63
N GLY A 536 -21.80 15.83 58.20
CA GLY A 536 -22.25 14.70 57.39
C GLY A 536 -21.52 14.62 56.02
N PRO A 537 -21.55 13.46 55.33
CA PRO A 537 -20.87 13.30 54.04
C PRO A 537 -21.66 13.97 52.90
N ALA A 538 -20.94 14.54 51.94
CA ALA A 538 -21.47 15.06 50.68
C ALA A 538 -20.91 14.27 49.48
N THR A 539 -21.68 14.16 48.40
CA THR A 539 -21.35 13.40 47.19
C THR A 539 -20.95 14.32 46.05
N VAL A 540 -19.88 13.93 45.35
CA VAL A 540 -19.50 14.48 44.05
C VAL A 540 -19.83 13.45 42.97
N SER A 541 -20.79 13.78 42.10
CA SER A 541 -21.19 12.94 40.96
C SER A 541 -20.45 13.36 39.70
N ILE A 542 -19.84 12.41 38.99
CA ILE A 542 -18.98 12.65 37.83
C ILE A 542 -19.53 11.95 36.59
N THR A 543 -19.72 12.69 35.50
CA THR A 543 -20.03 12.14 34.17
C THR A 543 -18.79 12.23 33.29
N ILE A 544 -18.32 11.09 32.77
CA ILE A 544 -17.21 11.00 31.82
C ILE A 544 -17.75 10.75 30.41
N THR A 545 -17.41 11.63 29.46
CA THR A 545 -17.83 11.52 28.05
C THR A 545 -16.74 10.88 27.20
N PRO A 546 -17.07 9.99 26.25
CA PRO A 546 -16.08 9.37 25.36
C PRO A 546 -15.41 10.40 24.45
N VAL A 547 -14.18 10.12 24.03
CA VAL A 547 -13.37 10.89 23.09
C VAL A 547 -12.94 9.96 21.96
N ALA A 548 -13.04 10.43 20.71
CA ALA A 548 -12.64 9.63 19.56
C ALA A 548 -11.12 9.36 19.58
N ASP A 549 -10.75 8.08 19.53
CA ASP A 549 -9.38 7.59 19.47
C ASP A 549 -9.08 6.88 18.14
N ASP A 550 -7.80 6.88 17.75
CA ASP A 550 -7.29 6.10 16.61
C ASP A 550 -6.68 4.78 17.10
N LEU A 551 -7.25 3.65 16.66
CA LEU A 551 -6.76 2.30 16.95
C LEU A 551 -6.04 1.75 15.71
N TYR A 552 -4.81 1.26 15.88
CA TYR A 552 -3.99 0.83 14.75
C TYR A 552 -3.89 -0.70 14.64
N VAL A 553 -4.03 -1.23 13.42
CA VAL A 553 -3.99 -2.68 13.10
C VAL A 553 -2.87 -2.99 12.12
N ASP A 554 -1.99 -3.94 12.45
CA ASP A 554 -0.89 -4.43 11.60
C ASP A 554 -0.73 -5.96 11.72
N GLN A 555 -0.61 -6.67 10.59
CA GLN A 555 -0.43 -8.13 10.56
C GLN A 555 0.98 -8.60 10.95
N SER A 556 1.97 -7.71 10.91
CA SER A 556 3.39 -8.07 11.07
C SER A 556 3.81 -8.36 12.53
N ASN A 557 2.89 -8.17 13.49
CA ASN A 557 3.08 -8.48 14.91
C ASN A 557 4.31 -7.76 15.51
N VAL A 558 4.62 -6.55 15.03
CA VAL A 558 5.72 -5.75 15.54
C VAL A 558 5.33 -5.15 16.89
N SER A 559 5.70 -5.84 17.96
CA SER A 559 5.66 -5.27 19.31
C SER A 559 6.68 -4.13 19.41
N GLY A 560 6.21 -2.89 19.27
CA GLY A 560 7.06 -1.70 19.29
C GLY A 560 7.69 -1.46 20.66
N THR A 561 9.01 -1.69 20.77
CA THR A 561 9.85 -1.09 21.83
C THR A 561 11.09 -0.36 21.31
N GLU A 562 11.19 -0.13 19.99
CA GLU A 562 12.27 0.67 19.42
C GLU A 562 11.69 1.76 18.52
N TYR A 563 12.01 3.02 18.83
CA TYR A 563 11.77 4.22 18.01
C TYR A 563 10.33 4.72 17.82
N GLY A 564 9.52 4.79 18.88
CA GLY A 564 8.38 5.72 18.94
C GLY A 564 7.28 5.51 17.89
N THR A 565 7.23 4.36 17.23
CA THR A 565 6.05 3.92 16.48
C THR A 565 4.87 3.80 17.44
N PRO A 566 3.63 4.17 17.04
CA PRO A 566 2.45 3.73 17.77
C PRO A 566 2.56 2.22 17.95
N ALA A 567 2.35 1.71 19.16
CA ALA A 567 2.15 0.28 19.29
C ALA A 567 0.97 -0.09 18.37
N TYR A 568 1.10 -1.16 17.59
CA TYR A 568 -0.01 -1.78 16.87
C TYR A 568 -0.53 -2.89 17.78
N PRO A 569 -1.40 -2.60 18.76
CA PRO A 569 -1.82 -3.59 19.75
C PRO A 569 -2.72 -4.67 19.15
N PHE A 570 -3.24 -4.47 17.93
CA PHE A 570 -4.17 -5.39 17.27
C PHE A 570 -3.56 -6.00 16.03
N ASN A 571 -3.64 -7.33 15.95
CA ASN A 571 -3.15 -8.11 14.81
C ASN A 571 -4.27 -8.35 13.79
N THR A 572 -5.53 -8.16 14.21
CA THR A 572 -6.71 -8.32 13.35
C THR A 572 -7.62 -7.11 13.47
N ILE A 573 -8.34 -6.83 12.38
CA ILE A 573 -9.32 -5.73 12.33
C ILE A 573 -10.43 -5.97 13.36
N GLN A 574 -10.87 -7.22 13.53
CA GLN A 574 -11.93 -7.57 14.46
C GLN A 574 -11.57 -7.31 15.93
N GLU A 575 -10.32 -7.55 16.33
CA GLU A 575 -9.87 -7.27 17.70
C GLU A 575 -9.93 -5.76 18.01
N ALA A 576 -9.49 -4.92 17.06
CA ALA A 576 -9.57 -3.48 17.21
C ALA A 576 -11.02 -2.99 17.27
N VAL A 577 -11.88 -3.46 16.35
CA VAL A 577 -13.30 -3.11 16.33
C VAL A 577 -14.00 -3.52 17.63
N ALA A 578 -13.61 -4.65 18.24
CA ALA A 578 -14.24 -5.15 19.46
C ALA A 578 -13.97 -4.29 20.70
N VAL A 579 -12.89 -3.50 20.70
CA VAL A 579 -12.52 -2.61 21.82
C VAL A 579 -12.70 -1.13 21.49
N ALA A 580 -13.02 -0.80 20.24
CA ALA A 580 -13.27 0.56 19.79
C ALA A 580 -14.56 1.13 20.42
N SER A 581 -14.45 2.35 20.96
CA SER A 581 -15.53 3.14 21.52
C SER A 581 -16.28 3.92 20.43
N PRO A 582 -17.53 4.37 20.71
CA PRO A 582 -18.28 5.20 19.78
C PRO A 582 -17.52 6.44 19.31
N GLY A 583 -17.34 6.58 17.98
CA GLY A 583 -16.60 7.69 17.36
C GLY A 583 -15.14 7.38 17.01
N ASP A 584 -14.61 6.25 17.47
CA ASP A 584 -13.23 5.83 17.19
C ASP A 584 -12.99 5.50 15.72
N SER A 585 -11.72 5.59 15.31
CA SER A 585 -11.25 5.17 14.00
C SER A 585 -10.29 3.99 14.12
N VAL A 586 -10.64 2.85 13.53
CA VAL A 586 -9.74 1.69 13.36
C VAL A 586 -8.95 1.88 12.06
N LEU A 587 -7.68 2.25 12.18
CA LEU A 587 -6.75 2.52 11.10
C LEU A 587 -5.93 1.27 10.75
N VAL A 588 -6.08 0.79 9.52
CA VAL A 588 -5.51 -0.47 9.04
C VAL A 588 -4.34 -0.18 8.09
N THR A 589 -3.18 -0.77 8.38
CA THR A 589 -1.97 -0.63 7.54
C THR A 589 -2.07 -1.42 6.24
N ASN A 590 -1.13 -1.20 5.32
CA ASN A 590 -1.05 -1.95 4.06
C ASN A 590 -0.84 -3.44 4.32
N GLY A 591 -1.40 -4.29 3.46
CA GLY A 591 -1.25 -5.73 3.56
C GLY A 591 -2.51 -6.48 3.13
N THR A 592 -2.46 -7.81 3.23
CA THR A 592 -3.57 -8.71 2.91
C THR A 592 -4.08 -9.41 4.16
N TYR A 593 -5.19 -8.89 4.69
CA TYR A 593 -5.92 -9.36 5.86
C TYR A 593 -6.78 -10.57 5.51
N VAL A 594 -6.16 -11.74 5.49
CA VAL A 594 -6.84 -13.03 5.29
C VAL A 594 -7.67 -13.38 6.53
N LEU A 595 -8.98 -13.52 6.35
CA LEU A 595 -9.93 -13.69 7.44
C LEU A 595 -10.16 -15.16 7.79
N SER A 596 -10.10 -15.45 9.09
CA SER A 596 -10.64 -16.68 9.67
C SER A 596 -12.10 -16.55 10.10
N SER A 597 -12.60 -15.32 10.22
CA SER A 597 -13.97 -14.98 10.64
C SER A 597 -14.37 -13.61 10.11
N THR A 598 -15.67 -13.40 9.90
CA THR A 598 -16.26 -12.13 9.48
C THR A 598 -15.87 -10.98 10.41
N ILE A 599 -15.58 -9.80 9.84
CA ILE A 599 -15.43 -8.55 10.59
C ILE A 599 -16.83 -7.99 10.85
N ILE A 600 -17.25 -7.99 12.10
CA ILE A 600 -18.55 -7.53 12.58
C ILE A 600 -18.39 -6.16 13.24
N VAL A 601 -19.03 -5.15 12.65
CA VAL A 601 -19.01 -3.75 13.11
C VAL A 601 -20.37 -3.39 13.69
N THR A 602 -20.50 -3.51 15.01
CA THR A 602 -21.72 -3.24 15.78
C THR A 602 -21.73 -1.88 16.48
N ASN A 603 -20.55 -1.29 16.67
CA ASN A 603 -20.35 0.02 17.27
C ASN A 603 -20.32 1.12 16.19
N PRO A 604 -20.65 2.38 16.52
CA PRO A 604 -20.57 3.50 15.59
C PRO A 604 -19.10 3.94 15.43
N VAL A 605 -18.32 3.14 14.70
CA VAL A 605 -16.87 3.29 14.51
C VAL A 605 -16.53 3.32 13.04
N ALA A 606 -15.44 3.99 12.69
CA ALA A 606 -14.93 4.03 11.33
C ALA A 606 -13.75 3.08 11.16
N VAL A 607 -13.88 2.07 10.31
CA VAL A 607 -12.78 1.19 9.91
C VAL A 607 -12.20 1.74 8.61
N ARG A 608 -10.93 2.15 8.60
CA ARG A 608 -10.32 2.83 7.46
C ARG A 608 -8.96 2.26 7.10
N SER A 609 -8.70 2.10 5.80
CA SER A 609 -7.35 1.89 5.31
C SER A 609 -6.54 3.19 5.38
N ILE A 610 -5.27 3.10 5.77
CA ILE A 610 -4.39 4.27 5.86
C ILE A 610 -3.99 4.79 4.46
N ASN A 611 -3.82 3.90 3.48
CA ASN A 611 -3.30 4.23 2.14
C ASN A 611 -4.26 3.81 1.01
N GLY A 612 -5.55 3.65 1.31
CA GLY A 612 -6.57 3.35 0.31
C GLY A 612 -6.63 1.88 -0.13
N PRO A 613 -7.51 1.58 -1.09
CA PRO A 613 -7.88 0.21 -1.44
C PRO A 613 -6.81 -0.54 -2.22
N ASP A 614 -5.93 0.14 -2.95
CA ASP A 614 -4.88 -0.47 -3.80
C ASP A 614 -3.88 -1.33 -3.03
N VAL A 615 -3.68 -1.01 -1.75
CA VAL A 615 -2.60 -1.59 -0.94
C VAL A 615 -3.09 -2.24 0.36
N THR A 616 -4.38 -2.17 0.65
CA THR A 616 -4.99 -2.74 1.86
C THR A 616 -6.15 -3.65 1.46
N ILE A 617 -5.90 -4.95 1.52
CA ILE A 617 -6.79 -6.00 1.02
C ILE A 617 -7.37 -6.77 2.20
N VAL A 618 -8.69 -6.96 2.22
CA VAL A 618 -9.41 -7.87 3.11
C VAL A 618 -9.84 -9.08 2.29
N ASP A 619 -9.30 -10.25 2.62
CA ASP A 619 -9.49 -11.49 1.87
C ASP A 619 -10.32 -12.48 2.71
N GLY A 620 -11.55 -12.77 2.29
CA GLY A 620 -12.46 -13.71 2.95
C GLY A 620 -12.07 -15.20 2.82
N ASN A 621 -10.96 -15.49 2.15
CA ASN A 621 -10.36 -16.81 1.96
C ASN A 621 -11.31 -17.86 1.35
N ASN A 622 -12.28 -17.42 0.53
CA ASN A 622 -13.37 -18.22 -0.02
C ASN A 622 -14.20 -18.97 1.04
N ALA A 623 -14.16 -18.54 2.30
CA ALA A 623 -14.73 -19.28 3.42
C ALA A 623 -15.70 -18.45 4.26
N VAL A 624 -15.43 -17.14 4.40
CA VAL A 624 -16.21 -16.26 5.29
C VAL A 624 -16.64 -14.99 4.57
N ARG A 625 -17.68 -14.35 5.10
CA ARG A 625 -18.01 -12.97 4.72
C ARG A 625 -16.87 -12.05 5.14
N CYS A 626 -16.57 -11.01 4.36
CA CYS A 626 -15.57 -10.03 4.77
C CYS A 626 -16.08 -9.10 5.88
N PHE A 627 -17.12 -8.32 5.58
CA PHE A 627 -17.67 -7.33 6.51
C PHE A 627 -19.17 -7.51 6.77
N LEU A 628 -19.57 -7.32 8.02
CA LEU A 628 -20.95 -7.22 8.49
C LEU A 628 -21.11 -5.93 9.30
N LEU A 629 -21.86 -4.96 8.77
CA LEU A 629 -22.15 -3.68 9.41
C LEU A 629 -23.56 -3.71 9.99
N GLU A 630 -23.69 -3.65 11.31
CA GLU A 630 -24.99 -3.70 12.01
C GLU A 630 -25.36 -2.35 12.66
N ASN A 631 -24.50 -1.34 12.48
CA ASN A 631 -24.66 0.00 13.02
C ASN A 631 -24.75 1.03 11.88
N ASP A 632 -25.64 2.00 12.03
CA ASP A 632 -25.92 3.05 11.05
C ASP A 632 -24.84 4.14 11.00
N ALA A 633 -24.14 4.36 12.11
CA ALA A 633 -22.99 5.27 12.15
C ALA A 633 -21.66 4.54 11.93
N ALA A 634 -21.66 3.25 11.57
CA ALA A 634 -20.44 2.56 11.17
C ALA A 634 -20.02 2.97 9.76
N THR A 635 -18.71 3.15 9.58
CA THR A 635 -18.10 3.46 8.27
C THR A 635 -17.03 2.43 7.93
N VAL A 636 -16.98 1.97 6.69
CA VAL A 636 -15.84 1.22 6.13
C VAL A 636 -15.30 1.99 4.93
N ASP A 637 -14.01 2.32 4.95
CA ASP A 637 -13.39 3.24 4.00
C ASP A 637 -12.05 2.71 3.46
N GLY A 638 -11.91 2.63 2.14
CA GLY A 638 -10.59 2.49 1.51
C GLY A 638 -10.05 1.06 1.41
N PHE A 639 -10.88 0.02 1.29
CA PHE A 639 -10.40 -1.37 1.23
C PHE A 639 -10.63 -2.03 -0.13
N THR A 640 -9.67 -2.85 -0.57
CA THR A 640 -9.99 -3.93 -1.51
C THR A 640 -10.60 -5.09 -0.72
N VAL A 641 -11.80 -5.54 -1.07
CA VAL A 641 -12.52 -6.63 -0.40
C VAL A 641 -12.75 -7.75 -1.38
N THR A 642 -12.17 -8.92 -1.10
CA THR A 642 -12.14 -10.02 -2.06
C THR A 642 -12.31 -11.40 -1.44
N LYS A 643 -12.69 -12.37 -2.28
CA LYS A 643 -12.86 -13.79 -1.92
C LYS A 643 -13.75 -14.02 -0.70
N GLY A 644 -14.69 -13.11 -0.44
CA GLY A 644 -15.75 -13.33 0.52
C GLY A 644 -16.65 -14.48 0.08
N TYR A 645 -17.10 -15.29 1.03
CA TYR A 645 -18.08 -16.37 0.79
C TYR A 645 -19.18 -16.37 1.86
N ALA A 646 -20.44 -16.21 1.44
CA ALA A 646 -21.58 -16.18 2.36
C ALA A 646 -22.90 -16.57 1.67
N ASN A 647 -23.99 -16.74 2.45
CA ASN A 647 -25.32 -16.85 1.86
C ASN A 647 -25.81 -15.51 1.30
N TYR A 648 -25.58 -14.42 2.04
CA TYR A 648 -25.95 -13.06 1.65
C TYR A 648 -24.80 -12.10 1.91
N GLY A 649 -24.47 -11.26 0.93
CA GLY A 649 -23.48 -10.20 1.07
C GLY A 649 -22.11 -10.74 1.40
N ALA A 650 -21.43 -11.35 0.42
CA ALA A 650 -20.19 -12.06 0.68
C ALA A 650 -18.99 -11.11 0.92
N GLY A 651 -18.91 -10.00 0.18
CA GLY A 651 -18.03 -8.89 0.53
C GLY A 651 -18.59 -8.12 1.73
N PHE A 652 -19.74 -7.48 1.54
CA PHE A 652 -20.41 -6.68 2.55
C PHE A 652 -21.85 -7.14 2.80
N TYR A 653 -22.22 -7.18 4.08
CA TYR A 653 -23.62 -7.17 4.51
C TYR A 653 -23.84 -5.91 5.35
N VAL A 654 -24.73 -5.03 4.92
CA VAL A 654 -25.04 -3.77 5.61
C VAL A 654 -26.48 -3.78 6.09
N GLY A 655 -26.66 -3.66 7.40
CA GLY A 655 -27.94 -3.70 8.10
C GLY A 655 -28.09 -4.92 9.00
N HIS A 656 -29.23 -5.00 9.68
CA HIS A 656 -29.52 -6.07 10.63
C HIS A 656 -30.87 -6.74 10.29
N ILE A 657 -30.89 -8.07 10.20
CA ILE A 657 -32.08 -8.83 9.75
C ILE A 657 -33.33 -8.62 10.64
N SER A 658 -33.14 -8.21 11.90
CA SER A 658 -34.22 -7.98 12.87
C SER A 658 -34.48 -6.51 13.22
N ILE A 659 -33.69 -5.57 12.69
CA ILE A 659 -33.87 -4.12 12.93
C ILE A 659 -33.66 -3.37 11.61
N PRO A 660 -34.73 -3.06 10.86
CA PRO A 660 -34.63 -2.49 9.51
C PRO A 660 -34.08 -1.06 9.41
N GLU A 661 -33.99 -0.33 10.53
CA GLU A 661 -33.68 1.12 10.54
C GLU A 661 -32.18 1.45 10.68
N ARG A 662 -31.27 0.54 10.32
CA ARG A 662 -29.82 0.74 10.55
C ARG A 662 -28.97 0.55 9.31
N GLY A 663 -28.64 1.63 8.59
CA GLY A 663 -27.77 1.58 7.41
C GLY A 663 -26.42 2.29 7.62
N GLY A 664 -25.30 1.58 7.42
CA GLY A 664 -23.95 2.13 7.53
C GLY A 664 -23.40 2.68 6.21
N LEU A 665 -22.21 3.29 6.26
CA LEU A 665 -21.50 3.84 5.09
C LEU A 665 -20.36 2.90 4.65
N VAL A 666 -20.35 2.53 3.38
CA VAL A 666 -19.19 1.91 2.72
C VAL A 666 -18.71 2.86 1.64
N GLU A 667 -17.46 3.31 1.73
CA GLU A 667 -16.91 4.27 0.79
C GLU A 667 -15.49 3.94 0.31
N ASN A 668 -15.14 4.41 -0.89
CA ASN A 668 -13.80 4.28 -1.47
C ASN A 668 -13.26 2.84 -1.50
N CYS A 669 -14.13 1.85 -1.71
CA CYS A 669 -13.75 0.43 -1.68
C CYS A 669 -13.73 -0.20 -3.08
N ILE A 670 -12.82 -1.16 -3.27
CA ILE A 670 -12.76 -2.06 -4.44
C ILE A 670 -13.29 -3.42 -4.01
N VAL A 671 -14.51 -3.79 -4.41
CA VAL A 671 -15.19 -5.02 -3.99
C VAL A 671 -15.18 -6.01 -5.15
N VAL A 672 -14.31 -7.01 -5.06
CA VAL A 672 -14.03 -7.88 -6.21
C VAL A 672 -13.98 -9.37 -5.90
N SER A 673 -14.48 -10.19 -6.82
CA SER A 673 -14.34 -11.66 -6.75
C SER A 673 -14.93 -12.29 -5.46
N ASN A 674 -16.03 -11.72 -4.95
CA ASN A 674 -16.76 -12.28 -3.82
C ASN A 674 -17.95 -13.14 -4.31
N THR A 675 -18.27 -14.21 -3.60
CA THR A 675 -19.30 -15.20 -4.02
C THR A 675 -20.38 -15.40 -2.97
N ALA A 676 -21.66 -15.22 -3.36
CA ALA A 676 -22.80 -15.43 -2.49
C ALA A 676 -23.79 -16.50 -3.01
N TYR A 677 -24.33 -17.33 -2.10
CA TYR A 677 -25.25 -18.40 -2.48
C TYR A 677 -26.72 -17.95 -2.65
N GLN A 678 -27.18 -16.88 -2.02
CA GLN A 678 -28.58 -16.41 -2.11
C GLN A 678 -28.72 -14.95 -2.54
N GLY A 679 -27.76 -14.06 -2.24
CA GLY A 679 -27.84 -12.68 -2.73
C GLY A 679 -26.57 -11.87 -2.52
N ALA A 680 -26.20 -11.09 -3.53
CA ALA A 680 -25.03 -10.22 -3.62
C ALA A 680 -23.68 -10.79 -3.20
N GLY A 681 -22.89 -11.13 -4.23
CA GLY A 681 -21.47 -11.40 -4.06
C GLY A 681 -20.77 -10.18 -3.47
N GLY A 682 -20.99 -9.00 -4.06
CA GLY A 682 -20.38 -7.74 -3.61
C GLY A 682 -20.98 -7.21 -2.30
N ALA A 683 -22.16 -6.58 -2.36
CA ALA A 683 -22.81 -5.97 -1.20
C ALA A 683 -24.31 -6.25 -1.10
N TYR A 684 -24.74 -6.79 0.05
CA TYR A 684 -26.15 -6.99 0.39
C TYR A 684 -26.61 -5.92 1.39
N ILE A 685 -27.60 -5.13 1.02
CA ILE A 685 -28.10 -4.02 1.82
C ILE A 685 -29.51 -4.30 2.32
N TYR A 686 -29.71 -4.24 3.63
CA TYR A 686 -30.98 -4.57 4.28
C TYR A 686 -31.42 -3.54 5.34
N GLY A 687 -30.68 -2.44 5.51
CA GLY A 687 -31.02 -1.35 6.41
C GLY A 687 -31.41 -0.09 5.63
N ASP A 688 -32.45 0.59 6.09
CA ASP A 688 -32.86 1.91 5.59
C ASP A 688 -31.71 2.92 5.75
N GLY A 689 -31.48 3.72 4.71
CA GLY A 689 -30.44 4.77 4.69
C GLY A 689 -28.99 4.32 4.51
N ALA A 690 -28.72 3.04 4.22
CA ALA A 690 -27.36 2.56 3.95
C ALA A 690 -26.79 3.16 2.66
N ILE A 691 -25.52 3.58 2.69
CA ILE A 691 -24.87 4.27 1.58
C ILE A 691 -23.65 3.47 1.09
N LEU A 692 -23.62 3.17 -0.20
CA LEU A 692 -22.45 2.74 -0.94
C LEU A 692 -21.97 3.92 -1.78
N ARG A 693 -20.79 4.47 -1.47
CA ARG A 693 -20.27 5.67 -2.15
C ARG A 693 -18.91 5.43 -2.78
N ASN A 694 -18.71 5.85 -4.02
CA ASN A 694 -17.38 5.84 -4.66
C ASN A 694 -16.69 4.48 -4.60
N CYS A 695 -17.44 3.41 -4.88
CA CYS A 695 -16.94 2.04 -4.82
C CYS A 695 -16.94 1.40 -6.21
N LEU A 696 -15.97 0.52 -6.45
CA LEU A 696 -15.96 -0.40 -7.59
C LEU A 696 -16.52 -1.76 -7.14
N PHE A 697 -17.54 -2.27 -7.81
CA PHE A 697 -18.01 -3.65 -7.65
C PHE A 697 -17.73 -4.41 -8.94
N ALA A 698 -16.75 -5.30 -8.92
CA ALA A 698 -16.37 -6.06 -10.12
C ALA A 698 -16.19 -7.56 -9.90
N TYR A 699 -16.56 -8.37 -10.88
CA TYR A 699 -16.32 -9.83 -10.85
C TYR A 699 -16.95 -10.57 -9.67
N ASN A 700 -17.98 -10.01 -9.02
CA ASN A 700 -18.67 -10.68 -7.92
C ASN A 700 -19.74 -11.64 -8.45
N ASN A 701 -20.00 -12.72 -7.72
CA ASN A 701 -20.91 -13.80 -8.13
C ASN A 701 -22.04 -13.98 -7.11
N ALA A 702 -23.28 -14.11 -7.59
CA ALA A 702 -24.41 -14.55 -6.79
C ALA A 702 -25.26 -15.62 -7.50
N PHE A 703 -25.88 -16.54 -6.77
CA PHE A 703 -26.81 -17.48 -7.40
C PHE A 703 -28.23 -16.88 -7.58
N SER A 704 -28.81 -16.23 -6.57
CA SER A 704 -30.23 -15.82 -6.62
C SER A 704 -30.50 -14.33 -6.90
N GLY A 705 -29.50 -13.46 -6.90
CA GLY A 705 -29.69 -12.05 -7.30
C GLY A 705 -28.55 -11.10 -6.93
N GLY A 706 -28.36 -10.04 -7.73
CA GLY A 706 -27.57 -8.86 -7.33
C GLY A 706 -26.07 -9.10 -7.26
N GLY A 707 -25.49 -9.81 -8.24
CA GLY A 707 -24.08 -10.25 -8.23
C GLY A 707 -23.11 -9.20 -7.68
N GLY A 708 -23.23 -7.95 -8.15
CA GLY A 708 -22.60 -6.78 -7.56
C GLY A 708 -23.29 -6.31 -6.29
N VAL A 709 -24.48 -5.73 -6.42
CA VAL A 709 -25.23 -5.12 -5.30
C VAL A 709 -26.67 -5.65 -5.23
N PHE A 710 -27.14 -5.98 -4.03
CA PHE A 710 -28.53 -6.31 -3.75
C PHE A 710 -29.11 -5.29 -2.78
N GLY A 711 -30.12 -4.55 -3.24
CA GLY A 711 -30.83 -3.53 -2.49
C GLY A 711 -32.13 -4.03 -1.89
N GLY A 712 -32.12 -4.39 -0.61
CA GLY A 712 -33.27 -4.89 0.14
C GLY A 712 -34.24 -3.81 0.62
N MET A 713 -33.74 -2.69 1.18
CA MET A 713 -34.54 -1.58 1.72
C MET A 713 -33.85 -0.23 1.43
N GLU A 714 -34.35 0.51 0.42
CA GLU A 714 -33.94 1.87 0.02
C GLU A 714 -32.44 2.21 0.09
N PRO A 715 -31.51 1.38 -0.46
CA PRO A 715 -30.09 1.73 -0.43
C PRO A 715 -29.77 2.95 -1.31
N GLN A 716 -28.78 3.72 -0.89
CA GLN A 716 -28.18 4.78 -1.71
C GLN A 716 -26.89 4.27 -2.34
N VAL A 717 -26.84 4.21 -3.67
CA VAL A 717 -25.64 3.86 -4.43
C VAL A 717 -25.19 5.10 -5.17
N GLU A 718 -24.13 5.72 -4.67
CA GLU A 718 -23.65 7.03 -5.10
C GLU A 718 -22.27 6.89 -5.73
N ASN A 719 -22.10 7.39 -6.94
CA ASN A 719 -20.80 7.46 -7.59
C ASN A 719 -20.05 6.12 -7.70
N CYS A 720 -20.76 5.01 -7.92
CA CYS A 720 -20.15 3.69 -7.98
C CYS A 720 -19.96 3.19 -9.42
N THR A 721 -19.05 2.24 -9.61
CA THR A 721 -18.90 1.50 -10.88
C THR A 721 -19.21 0.03 -10.61
N ILE A 722 -20.27 -0.51 -11.22
CA ILE A 722 -20.75 -1.89 -11.04
C ILE A 722 -20.65 -2.62 -12.38
N VAL A 723 -19.64 -3.47 -12.50
CA VAL A 723 -19.21 -4.02 -13.79
C VAL A 723 -18.78 -5.47 -13.71
N ARG A 724 -18.96 -6.28 -14.75
CA ARG A 724 -18.48 -7.67 -14.80
C ARG A 724 -18.97 -8.58 -13.66
N ASN A 725 -20.07 -8.25 -13.00
CA ASN A 725 -20.65 -9.11 -11.96
C ASN A 725 -21.60 -10.14 -12.58
N TYR A 726 -21.72 -11.30 -11.94
CA TYR A 726 -22.53 -12.43 -12.40
C TYR A 726 -23.63 -12.77 -11.39
N SER A 727 -24.84 -13.00 -11.88
CA SER A 727 -25.94 -13.58 -11.12
C SER A 727 -26.58 -14.73 -11.89
N TYR A 728 -26.78 -15.91 -11.29
CA TYR A 728 -27.48 -16.99 -12.01
C TYR A 728 -28.94 -16.60 -12.29
N ASN A 729 -29.67 -16.07 -11.30
CA ASN A 729 -31.07 -15.67 -11.52
C ASN A 729 -31.22 -14.26 -12.10
N TYR A 730 -31.17 -13.23 -11.26
CA TYR A 730 -31.63 -11.88 -11.61
C TYR A 730 -30.56 -10.82 -11.34
N GLY A 731 -30.46 -9.78 -12.19
CA GLY A 731 -29.70 -8.55 -11.89
C GLY A 731 -28.24 -8.81 -11.52
N GLY A 732 -27.42 -9.23 -12.50
CA GLY A 732 -25.98 -9.44 -12.33
C GLY A 732 -25.26 -8.26 -11.67
N GLY A 733 -25.58 -7.04 -12.11
CA GLY A 733 -25.09 -5.79 -11.52
C GLY A 733 -25.83 -5.42 -10.25
N LEU A 734 -27.06 -4.91 -10.39
CA LEU A 734 -27.88 -4.43 -9.30
C LEU A 734 -29.25 -5.12 -9.26
N TYR A 735 -29.63 -5.62 -8.08
CA TYR A 735 -30.96 -6.15 -7.80
C TYR A 735 -31.70 -5.21 -6.85
N ASN A 736 -32.82 -4.64 -7.28
CA ASN A 736 -33.63 -3.74 -6.47
C ASN A 736 -34.89 -4.45 -5.94
N ALA A 737 -34.98 -4.58 -4.62
CA ALA A 737 -36.09 -5.17 -3.89
C ALA A 737 -36.87 -4.18 -3.02
N GLY A 738 -36.40 -2.93 -2.87
CA GLY A 738 -36.95 -2.02 -1.87
C GLY A 738 -36.78 -0.53 -2.13
N GLY A 739 -36.77 -0.06 -3.39
CA GLY A 739 -36.80 1.38 -3.70
C GLY A 739 -35.42 2.07 -3.68
N SER A 740 -34.40 1.44 -4.26
CA SER A 740 -33.02 1.95 -4.28
C SER A 740 -32.88 3.33 -4.97
N HIS A 741 -31.98 4.17 -4.44
CA HIS A 741 -31.61 5.47 -5.01
C HIS A 741 -30.20 5.40 -5.62
N ILE A 742 -30.11 5.43 -6.94
CA ILE A 742 -28.85 5.28 -7.67
C ILE A 742 -28.49 6.62 -8.29
N LYS A 743 -27.29 7.12 -8.01
CA LYS A 743 -26.80 8.42 -8.47
C LYS A 743 -25.37 8.32 -8.98
N ASN A 744 -25.05 9.01 -10.08
CA ASN A 744 -23.70 9.07 -10.64
C ASN A 744 -23.05 7.69 -10.82
N THR A 745 -23.84 6.64 -11.07
CA THR A 745 -23.34 5.26 -11.00
C THR A 745 -23.36 4.61 -12.38
N ILE A 746 -22.28 3.91 -12.72
CA ILE A 746 -22.21 3.08 -13.92
C ILE A 746 -22.64 1.67 -13.56
N VAL A 747 -23.57 1.09 -14.32
CA VAL A 747 -23.96 -0.32 -14.23
C VAL A 747 -23.92 -0.94 -15.63
N TRP A 748 -22.80 -1.58 -15.97
CA TRP A 748 -22.55 -2.08 -17.33
C TRP A 748 -21.76 -3.39 -17.36
N TYR A 749 -21.84 -4.15 -18.45
CA TYR A 749 -21.07 -5.39 -18.67
C TYR A 749 -21.27 -6.46 -17.58
N ASN A 750 -22.39 -6.43 -16.86
CA ASN A 750 -22.75 -7.48 -15.92
C ASN A 750 -23.44 -8.65 -16.68
N THR A 751 -23.70 -9.76 -16.01
CA THR A 751 -24.31 -10.96 -16.61
C THR A 751 -25.34 -11.58 -15.68
N SER A 752 -26.52 -11.93 -16.20
CA SER A 752 -27.43 -12.87 -15.56
C SER A 752 -28.12 -13.80 -16.54
N VAL A 753 -28.56 -14.98 -16.06
CA VAL A 753 -29.13 -16.03 -16.92
C VAL A 753 -30.63 -15.86 -17.15
N LEU A 754 -31.39 -15.43 -16.14
CA LEU A 754 -32.86 -15.44 -16.22
C LEU A 754 -33.51 -14.08 -16.57
N ASP A 755 -32.80 -12.97 -16.41
CA ASP A 755 -33.35 -11.63 -16.64
C ASP A 755 -32.25 -10.58 -16.93
N ASP A 756 -32.58 -9.29 -16.87
CA ASP A 756 -31.69 -8.17 -17.16
C ASP A 756 -30.37 -8.27 -16.37
N PRO A 757 -29.22 -8.30 -17.06
CA PRO A 757 -27.92 -8.48 -16.45
C PRO A 757 -27.45 -7.30 -15.61
N ASN A 758 -27.87 -6.07 -15.90
CA ASN A 758 -27.38 -4.88 -15.24
C ASN A 758 -28.32 -4.44 -14.13
N PHE A 759 -29.63 -4.46 -14.35
CA PHE A 759 -30.60 -4.01 -13.37
C PHE A 759 -31.88 -4.83 -13.37
N PHE A 760 -32.18 -5.47 -12.24
CA PHE A 760 -33.45 -6.14 -12.02
C PHE A 760 -34.30 -5.41 -10.97
N ASN A 761 -35.59 -5.22 -11.26
CA ASN A 761 -36.53 -4.58 -10.34
C ASN A 761 -37.67 -5.52 -9.91
N ASN A 762 -37.73 -5.83 -8.61
CA ASN A 762 -38.73 -6.72 -8.02
C ASN A 762 -40.04 -5.99 -7.59
N GLY A 763 -40.53 -5.06 -8.41
CA GLY A 763 -41.82 -4.40 -8.20
C GLY A 763 -41.83 -3.18 -7.27
N TYR A 764 -40.66 -2.69 -6.84
CA TYR A 764 -40.52 -1.46 -6.06
C TYR A 764 -39.86 -0.37 -6.90
N ASN A 765 -40.43 0.83 -7.01
CA ASN A 765 -39.85 1.88 -7.84
C ASN A 765 -38.57 2.44 -7.20
N GLY A 766 -37.41 2.12 -7.76
CA GLY A 766 -36.16 2.83 -7.50
C GLY A 766 -36.03 4.09 -8.36
N THR A 767 -35.07 4.96 -8.02
CA THR A 767 -34.75 6.19 -8.79
C THR A 767 -33.32 6.12 -9.29
N PHE A 768 -33.10 6.57 -10.53
CA PHE A 768 -31.79 6.68 -11.15
C PHE A 768 -31.58 8.12 -11.58
N ASP A 769 -30.53 8.77 -11.12
CA ASP A 769 -30.18 10.12 -11.60
C ASP A 769 -28.73 10.15 -12.04
N HIS A 770 -28.46 10.79 -13.18
CA HIS A 770 -27.14 10.98 -13.76
C HIS A 770 -26.33 9.68 -13.78
N SER A 771 -26.97 8.56 -14.15
CA SER A 771 -26.39 7.22 -14.09
C SER A 771 -26.28 6.58 -15.47
N CYS A 772 -25.32 5.68 -15.67
CA CYS A 772 -25.03 5.05 -16.96
C CYS A 772 -25.36 3.56 -16.97
N LEU A 773 -26.33 3.16 -17.79
CA LEU A 773 -26.81 1.77 -17.89
C LEU A 773 -27.56 1.53 -19.21
N PRO A 774 -27.55 0.32 -19.78
CA PRO A 774 -28.09 0.07 -21.13
C PRO A 774 -29.62 0.10 -21.22
N THR A 775 -30.31 0.21 -20.08
CA THR A 775 -31.77 0.27 -20.01
C THR A 775 -32.26 1.70 -19.85
N ASN A 776 -33.33 2.05 -20.57
CA ASN A 776 -33.96 3.36 -20.47
C ASN A 776 -34.84 3.41 -19.19
N ILE A 777 -34.23 3.77 -18.07
CA ILE A 777 -34.91 3.88 -16.77
C ILE A 777 -35.32 5.35 -16.51
N PRO A 778 -36.56 5.59 -16.02
CA PRO A 778 -36.99 6.94 -15.66
C PRO A 778 -36.08 7.62 -14.63
N GLY A 779 -35.72 8.88 -14.90
CA GLY A 779 -34.91 9.72 -14.02
C GLY A 779 -34.12 10.79 -14.78
N ASP A 780 -33.47 11.71 -14.07
CA ASP A 780 -32.83 12.89 -14.67
C ASP A 780 -31.38 12.59 -15.11
N GLY A 781 -30.95 13.07 -16.27
CA GLY A 781 -29.54 12.98 -16.71
C GLY A 781 -28.98 11.57 -17.00
N ASN A 782 -29.80 10.51 -17.06
CA ASN A 782 -29.31 9.14 -17.29
C ASN A 782 -28.76 8.91 -18.71
N ILE A 783 -27.72 8.08 -18.81
CA ILE A 783 -26.99 7.77 -20.05
C ILE A 783 -27.19 6.30 -20.42
N THR A 784 -27.56 6.06 -21.68
CA THR A 784 -27.76 4.71 -22.23
C THR A 784 -26.68 4.32 -23.25
N ASN A 785 -25.66 5.16 -23.44
CA ASN A 785 -24.49 4.88 -24.24
C ASN A 785 -23.43 4.16 -23.41
N GLU A 786 -22.62 3.31 -24.06
CA GLU A 786 -21.55 2.58 -23.38
C GLU A 786 -20.55 3.52 -22.69
N PRO A 787 -20.13 3.23 -21.46
CA PRO A 787 -19.27 4.11 -20.67
C PRO A 787 -17.81 4.20 -21.16
N LEU A 788 -17.37 3.37 -22.12
CA LEU A 788 -16.01 3.37 -22.69
C LEU A 788 -14.88 3.35 -21.63
N PHE A 789 -14.62 2.17 -21.05
CA PHE A 789 -13.52 1.96 -20.10
C PHE A 789 -12.16 1.76 -20.78
N ALA A 790 -11.07 2.16 -20.09
CA ALA A 790 -9.70 2.15 -20.58
C ALA A 790 -9.19 0.77 -20.97
N ASP A 791 -9.27 -0.20 -20.05
CA ASP A 791 -8.93 -1.59 -20.33
C ASP A 791 -9.67 -2.52 -19.35
N MET A 792 -10.94 -2.74 -19.67
CA MET A 792 -11.83 -3.55 -18.84
C MET A 792 -11.37 -5.01 -18.70
N ASP A 793 -10.59 -5.51 -19.66
CA ASP A 793 -10.10 -6.88 -19.64
C ASP A 793 -8.87 -7.01 -18.71
N ALA A 794 -8.09 -5.93 -18.54
CA ALA A 794 -7.04 -5.81 -17.53
C ALA A 794 -7.54 -5.42 -16.12
N GLY A 795 -8.86 -5.24 -15.94
CA GLY A 795 -9.48 -4.76 -14.70
C GLY A 795 -9.36 -3.24 -14.49
N ASP A 796 -8.97 -2.50 -15.53
CA ASP A 796 -8.90 -1.04 -15.54
C ASP A 796 -10.23 -0.44 -16.02
N PHE A 797 -11.04 -0.03 -15.03
CA PHE A 797 -12.37 0.54 -15.25
C PHE A 797 -12.36 2.08 -15.24
N ARG A 798 -11.21 2.72 -15.50
CA ARG A 798 -11.16 4.18 -15.69
C ARG A 798 -11.84 4.57 -16.99
N LEU A 799 -12.50 5.72 -17.00
CA LEU A 799 -13.15 6.24 -18.19
C LEU A 799 -12.13 6.72 -19.21
N MET A 800 -12.33 6.39 -20.49
CA MET A 800 -11.49 6.90 -21.58
C MET A 800 -11.91 8.31 -22.01
N PHE A 801 -10.97 9.02 -22.66
CA PHE A 801 -11.29 10.25 -23.36
C PHE A 801 -12.38 10.01 -24.41
N GLY A 802 -13.47 10.79 -24.34
CA GLY A 802 -14.63 10.64 -25.21
C GLY A 802 -15.69 9.65 -24.71
N SER A 803 -15.51 9.09 -23.50
CA SER A 803 -16.60 8.42 -22.78
C SER A 803 -17.81 9.35 -22.64
N PRO A 804 -19.04 8.85 -22.81
CA PRO A 804 -20.24 9.64 -22.55
C PRO A 804 -20.45 9.89 -21.04
N CYS A 805 -19.75 9.16 -20.17
CA CYS A 805 -19.85 9.29 -18.71
C CYS A 805 -18.95 10.37 -18.13
N VAL A 806 -18.06 10.93 -18.94
CA VAL A 806 -17.16 12.01 -18.54
C VAL A 806 -17.93 13.32 -18.49
N ASP A 807 -17.74 14.12 -17.44
CA ASP A 807 -18.34 15.45 -17.24
C ASP A 807 -19.88 15.47 -17.38
N THR A 808 -20.56 14.39 -16.98
CA THR A 808 -22.04 14.24 -17.12
C THR A 808 -22.77 13.84 -15.85
N GLY A 809 -22.02 13.59 -14.77
CA GLY A 809 -22.53 13.36 -13.42
C GLY A 809 -22.97 14.66 -12.73
N ASN A 810 -23.52 14.50 -11.53
CA ASN A 810 -23.99 15.60 -10.69
C ASN A 810 -23.10 15.74 -9.44
N SER A 811 -22.76 16.97 -9.02
CA SER A 811 -22.04 17.23 -7.76
C SER A 811 -22.70 16.66 -6.49
N THR A 812 -24.00 16.37 -6.54
CA THR A 812 -24.77 15.82 -5.41
C THR A 812 -24.47 14.34 -5.21
N GLY A 813 -23.77 14.00 -4.12
CA GLY A 813 -23.43 12.61 -3.76
C GLY A 813 -22.07 12.13 -4.28
N ALA A 814 -21.38 12.93 -5.11
CA ALA A 814 -20.00 12.68 -5.51
C ALA A 814 -19.02 13.17 -4.44
N PRO A 815 -18.08 12.34 -3.96
CA PRO A 815 -17.04 12.80 -3.04
C PRO A 815 -16.06 13.76 -3.72
N PRO A 816 -15.29 14.57 -2.97
CA PRO A 816 -14.32 15.50 -3.55
C PRO A 816 -13.12 14.82 -4.24
N TYR A 817 -12.95 13.52 -4.02
CA TYR A 817 -11.93 12.70 -4.66
C TYR A 817 -12.56 11.47 -5.30
N ASP A 818 -11.92 10.92 -6.34
CA ASP A 818 -12.27 9.63 -6.93
C ASP A 818 -11.54 8.47 -6.22
N LEU A 819 -11.75 7.23 -6.70
CA LEU A 819 -11.14 6.04 -6.10
C LEU A 819 -9.61 5.99 -6.24
N ASP A 820 -9.05 6.70 -7.23
CA ASP A 820 -7.61 6.88 -7.46
C ASP A 820 -7.02 8.03 -6.62
N GLY A 821 -7.85 8.69 -5.80
CA GLY A 821 -7.47 9.83 -4.96
C GLY A 821 -7.25 11.14 -5.72
N GLN A 822 -7.69 11.22 -6.99
CA GLN A 822 -7.68 12.44 -7.78
C GLN A 822 -8.79 13.38 -7.34
N VAL A 823 -8.53 14.68 -7.37
CA VAL A 823 -9.54 15.71 -7.06
C VAL A 823 -10.47 15.86 -8.26
N ARG A 824 -11.79 15.84 -8.01
CA ARG A 824 -12.77 16.06 -9.07
C ARG A 824 -12.60 17.44 -9.71
N PRO A 825 -12.56 17.54 -11.05
CA PRO A 825 -12.49 18.84 -11.71
C PRO A 825 -13.65 19.75 -11.29
N ILE A 826 -13.34 21.03 -11.03
CA ILE A 826 -14.36 22.08 -10.91
C ILE A 826 -14.29 22.84 -12.22
N ASP A 827 -15.40 22.89 -12.94
CA ASP A 827 -15.42 23.36 -14.31
C ASP A 827 -15.56 24.86 -14.34
N GLY A 828 -14.64 25.49 -15.07
CA GLY A 828 -14.54 26.94 -15.13
C GLY A 828 -15.62 27.59 -16.00
N ASP A 829 -16.82 27.00 -16.10
CA ASP A 829 -17.89 27.41 -17.02
C ASP A 829 -18.80 28.52 -16.45
N GLY A 830 -18.81 28.67 -15.11
CA GLY A 830 -19.50 29.74 -14.40
C GLY A 830 -20.95 29.47 -14.02
N ASP A 831 -21.45 28.24 -14.15
CA ASP A 831 -22.82 27.87 -13.74
C ASP A 831 -22.90 27.42 -12.25
N GLY A 832 -21.76 27.05 -11.67
CA GLY A 832 -21.62 26.66 -10.26
C GLY A 832 -21.85 25.17 -9.96
N ALA A 833 -21.99 24.32 -10.97
CA ALA A 833 -21.89 22.87 -10.85
C ALA A 833 -20.41 22.42 -10.81
N ALA A 834 -20.17 21.11 -10.67
CA ALA A 834 -18.84 20.52 -10.82
C ALA A 834 -18.90 19.54 -11.98
N ASP A 835 -17.86 19.51 -12.83
CA ASP A 835 -17.56 18.42 -13.76
C ASP A 835 -17.38 17.13 -12.94
N VAL A 836 -18.47 16.41 -12.73
CA VAL A 836 -18.46 15.11 -12.05
C VAL A 836 -18.56 14.04 -13.12
N ASP A 837 -17.64 13.09 -13.15
CA ASP A 837 -17.82 11.92 -13.98
C ASP A 837 -18.83 10.97 -13.31
N ILE A 838 -19.61 10.27 -14.12
CA ILE A 838 -20.43 9.16 -13.64
C ILE A 838 -19.50 7.99 -13.36
N GLY A 839 -19.48 7.45 -12.15
CA GLY A 839 -18.70 6.28 -11.74
C GLY A 839 -17.58 6.58 -10.74
N ALA A 840 -16.95 5.53 -10.22
CA ALA A 840 -15.94 5.64 -9.16
C ALA A 840 -14.54 6.11 -9.62
N TYR A 841 -14.28 6.14 -10.94
CA TYR A 841 -13.00 6.50 -11.54
C TYR A 841 -13.16 7.67 -12.51
N GLU A 842 -12.28 8.68 -12.44
CA GLU A 842 -12.38 9.87 -13.27
C GLU A 842 -11.18 10.01 -14.24
N LEU A 843 -11.46 9.92 -15.54
CA LEU A 843 -10.58 10.22 -16.68
C LEU A 843 -9.23 9.44 -16.85
N PRO A 844 -8.70 9.37 -18.09
CA PRO A 844 -7.32 8.92 -18.32
C PRO A 844 -6.33 10.00 -17.88
N ARG A 845 -5.27 9.61 -17.18
CA ARG A 845 -4.13 10.47 -16.86
C ARG A 845 -3.64 11.18 -18.13
N SER A 846 -3.80 12.51 -18.18
CA SER A 846 -3.13 13.31 -19.21
C SER A 846 -1.61 13.11 -19.08
N VAL A 847 -0.96 12.82 -20.21
CA VAL A 847 0.47 12.41 -20.39
C VAL A 847 0.67 10.89 -20.47
N PHE A 848 0.53 10.34 -21.67
CA PHE A 848 1.37 9.22 -22.11
C PHE A 848 2.56 9.77 -22.90
N VAL A 849 3.67 10.01 -22.20
CA VAL A 849 5.02 9.76 -22.72
C VAL A 849 5.74 9.02 -21.61
N ASP A 850 5.84 7.71 -21.78
CA ASP A 850 6.77 6.78 -21.12
C ASP A 850 6.74 6.80 -19.58
N ASP A 851 5.73 6.14 -18.99
CA ASP A 851 5.82 5.70 -17.60
C ASP A 851 6.80 4.52 -17.53
N SER A 852 8.05 4.83 -17.22
CA SER A 852 9.10 3.88 -16.82
C SER A 852 8.83 3.21 -15.46
N ASN A 853 7.57 2.90 -15.16
CA ASN A 853 7.18 1.83 -14.24
C ASN A 853 6.37 0.74 -14.98
N THR A 854 6.64 0.63 -16.27
CA THR A 854 6.40 -0.59 -16.98
C THR A 854 7.22 -1.73 -16.36
N ASN A 855 6.60 -2.52 -15.49
CA ASN A 855 6.65 -3.97 -15.66
C ASN A 855 5.86 -4.38 -16.93
N VAL A 856 5.97 -3.61 -18.02
CA VAL A 856 5.92 -4.16 -19.37
C VAL A 856 7.18 -4.99 -19.42
N VAL A 857 7.01 -6.27 -19.15
CA VAL A 857 7.12 -7.30 -20.18
C VAL A 857 7.48 -6.75 -21.59
N LYS A 858 8.63 -6.08 -21.74
CA LYS A 858 9.30 -5.88 -23.02
C LYS A 858 10.22 -7.08 -23.18
N ASN A 859 9.63 -8.15 -23.74
CA ASN A 859 10.16 -9.48 -24.07
C ASN A 859 9.34 -10.63 -23.52
N GLY A 860 8.03 -10.45 -23.29
CA GLY A 860 7.15 -11.57 -22.99
C GLY A 860 7.63 -12.49 -21.86
N THR A 861 7.72 -11.99 -20.63
CA THR A 861 7.81 -12.85 -19.46
C THR A 861 6.87 -12.24 -18.42
N LEU A 862 5.75 -12.88 -18.11
CA LEU A 862 4.80 -12.44 -17.08
C LEU A 862 5.45 -12.49 -15.68
N ALA A 863 5.30 -11.45 -14.86
CA ALA A 863 5.60 -11.47 -13.42
C ALA A 863 4.31 -11.11 -12.64
N TYR A 864 3.91 -12.00 -11.72
CA TYR A 864 2.63 -12.14 -10.98
C TYR A 864 1.97 -10.87 -10.40
N PRO A 865 0.61 -10.81 -10.34
CA PRO A 865 -0.12 -11.28 -9.14
C PRO A 865 -1.40 -12.11 -9.42
N TYR A 866 -1.57 -12.67 -10.63
CA TYR A 866 -2.80 -13.37 -11.01
C TYR A 866 -2.79 -14.83 -10.54
N ASN A 867 -3.85 -15.23 -9.84
CA ASN A 867 -4.02 -16.61 -9.36
C ASN A 867 -4.63 -17.52 -10.44
N THR A 868 -5.08 -16.97 -11.58
CA THR A 868 -5.61 -17.71 -12.73
C THR A 868 -5.11 -17.11 -14.06
N ILE A 869 -4.78 -17.93 -15.06
CA ILE A 869 -4.21 -17.46 -16.34
C ILE A 869 -5.23 -16.66 -17.18
N TYR A 870 -6.53 -16.82 -16.91
CA TYR A 870 -7.62 -16.10 -17.58
C TYR A 870 -7.43 -14.56 -17.56
N GLU A 871 -6.91 -14.02 -16.46
CA GLU A 871 -6.70 -12.59 -16.24
C GLU A 871 -5.57 -12.01 -17.12
N GLY A 872 -4.55 -12.80 -17.47
CA GLY A 872 -3.41 -12.34 -18.27
C GLY A 872 -3.63 -12.33 -19.79
N VAL A 873 -4.44 -13.26 -20.30
CA VAL A 873 -4.74 -13.39 -21.74
C VAL A 873 -5.80 -12.38 -22.20
N ALA A 874 -6.73 -12.02 -21.30
CA ALA A 874 -7.72 -10.98 -21.55
C ALA A 874 -7.04 -9.60 -21.75
N ALA A 875 -6.06 -9.27 -20.90
CA ALA A 875 -5.41 -7.96 -20.82
C ALA A 875 -4.42 -7.59 -21.95
N THR A 876 -4.10 -8.47 -22.90
CA THR A 876 -2.89 -8.29 -23.75
C THR A 876 -3.04 -8.59 -25.24
N THR A 877 -4.25 -8.62 -25.84
CA THR A 877 -4.36 -9.18 -27.20
C THR A 877 -5.10 -8.31 -28.22
N ASN A 878 -4.32 -7.59 -29.04
CA ASN A 878 -4.69 -7.26 -30.42
C ASN A 878 -4.41 -8.47 -31.33
N ALA A 879 -5.04 -8.52 -32.52
CA ALA A 879 -4.81 -9.61 -33.48
C ALA A 879 -3.33 -9.69 -33.92
N GLY A 880 -2.68 -10.85 -33.76
CA GLY A 880 -1.31 -11.12 -34.21
C GLY A 880 -0.23 -11.13 -33.12
N GLU A 881 -0.59 -10.93 -31.84
CA GLU A 881 0.38 -10.86 -30.74
C GLU A 881 0.77 -12.24 -30.16
N THR A 882 2.03 -12.35 -29.71
CA THR A 882 2.55 -13.51 -28.97
C THR A 882 2.63 -13.16 -27.49
N VAL A 883 1.84 -13.86 -26.68
CA VAL A 883 1.80 -13.75 -25.22
C VAL A 883 2.66 -14.86 -24.63
N ARG A 884 3.59 -14.49 -23.76
CA ARG A 884 4.52 -15.43 -23.13
C ARG A 884 4.26 -15.49 -21.62
N VAL A 885 4.06 -16.69 -21.09
CA VAL A 885 3.64 -16.96 -19.71
C VAL A 885 4.80 -17.52 -18.93
N ALA A 886 5.14 -16.92 -17.78
CA ALA A 886 6.25 -17.40 -16.96
C ALA A 886 5.99 -18.79 -16.37
N ALA A 887 7.08 -19.46 -15.99
CA ALA A 887 7.04 -20.70 -15.24
C ALA A 887 6.34 -20.54 -13.88
N GLY A 888 5.40 -21.42 -13.57
CA GLY A 888 4.77 -21.59 -12.26
C GLY A 888 3.48 -22.42 -12.31
N ASN A 889 2.88 -22.66 -11.14
CA ASN A 889 1.64 -23.44 -11.00
C ASN A 889 0.43 -22.50 -10.94
N TYR A 890 -0.55 -22.71 -11.82
CA TYR A 890 -1.76 -21.91 -11.94
C TYR A 890 -2.99 -22.80 -11.73
N ASP A 891 -3.75 -22.56 -10.67
CA ASP A 891 -4.94 -23.36 -10.33
C ASP A 891 -6.22 -22.61 -10.75
N GLY A 892 -7.06 -23.21 -11.60
CA GLY A 892 -8.37 -22.63 -11.97
C GLY A 892 -8.81 -22.85 -13.43
N TYR A 893 -9.71 -21.98 -13.89
CA TYR A 893 -10.27 -21.99 -15.25
C TYR A 893 -9.40 -21.13 -16.18
N LEU A 894 -8.98 -21.67 -17.33
CA LEU A 894 -8.28 -20.94 -18.39
C LEU A 894 -9.12 -20.94 -19.66
N GLY A 895 -9.79 -19.82 -19.95
CA GLY A 895 -10.63 -19.64 -21.14
C GLY A 895 -10.05 -18.64 -22.13
N ILE A 896 -10.04 -18.98 -23.42
CA ILE A 896 -9.71 -18.08 -24.54
C ILE A 896 -10.99 -17.87 -25.35
N TYR A 897 -11.49 -16.63 -25.38
CA TYR A 897 -12.79 -16.33 -25.99
C TYR A 897 -12.72 -15.28 -27.09
N SER A 898 -13.33 -15.58 -28.24
CA SER A 898 -13.56 -14.62 -29.32
C SER A 898 -12.29 -13.92 -29.85
N ARG A 899 -11.13 -14.59 -29.82
CA ARG A 899 -9.83 -14.03 -30.24
C ARG A 899 -9.41 -14.53 -31.63
N SER A 900 -8.66 -13.72 -32.39
CA SER A 900 -8.08 -14.15 -33.67
C SER A 900 -6.57 -13.91 -33.73
N TYR A 901 -5.82 -14.85 -34.29
CA TYR A 901 -4.36 -14.77 -34.52
C TYR A 901 -3.54 -14.58 -33.22
N LEU A 902 -3.84 -15.36 -32.18
CA LEU A 902 -3.16 -15.30 -30.88
C LEU A 902 -2.10 -16.41 -30.78
N THR A 903 -0.90 -16.12 -30.30
CA THR A 903 0.08 -17.16 -29.90
C THR A 903 0.35 -17.07 -28.40
N LEU A 904 0.20 -18.18 -27.68
CA LEU A 904 0.51 -18.32 -26.26
C LEU A 904 1.73 -19.22 -26.11
N VAL A 905 2.74 -18.82 -25.35
CA VAL A 905 3.99 -19.57 -25.15
C VAL A 905 4.32 -19.67 -23.66
N GLY A 906 4.44 -20.87 -23.10
CA GLY A 906 5.01 -21.08 -21.77
C GLY A 906 6.52 -20.88 -21.76
N GLU A 907 7.06 -20.12 -20.80
CA GLU A 907 8.49 -19.88 -20.65
C GLU A 907 9.11 -20.76 -19.56
N GLY A 908 10.19 -21.46 -19.94
CA GLY A 908 10.96 -22.32 -19.06
C GLY A 908 10.78 -23.80 -19.40
N GLU A 909 11.87 -24.54 -19.43
CA GLU A 909 11.86 -25.99 -19.68
C GLU A 909 11.05 -26.68 -18.56
N SER A 910 9.77 -26.98 -18.82
CA SER A 910 8.87 -27.87 -18.06
C SER A 910 8.01 -27.33 -16.89
N ASN A 911 7.84 -26.01 -16.69
CA ASN A 911 7.29 -25.50 -15.41
C ASN A 911 6.05 -24.58 -15.46
N THR A 912 5.41 -24.31 -16.61
CA THR A 912 4.12 -23.58 -16.65
C THR A 912 2.97 -24.56 -16.54
N VAL A 913 2.56 -24.89 -15.31
CA VAL A 913 1.54 -25.91 -15.02
C VAL A 913 0.17 -25.26 -14.84
N VAL A 914 -0.83 -25.76 -15.55
CA VAL A 914 -2.24 -25.33 -15.45
C VAL A 914 -3.07 -26.45 -14.84
N SER A 915 -3.53 -26.27 -13.59
CA SER A 915 -4.38 -27.22 -12.89
C SER A 915 -5.84 -26.80 -12.96
N GLY A 916 -6.66 -27.42 -13.82
CA GLY A 916 -8.10 -27.14 -13.90
C GLY A 916 -8.73 -27.35 -15.27
N TYR A 917 -9.67 -26.47 -15.67
CA TYR A 917 -10.40 -26.55 -16.94
C TYR A 917 -9.82 -25.56 -17.96
N PHE A 918 -9.62 -26.00 -19.20
CA PHE A 918 -9.13 -25.18 -20.30
C PHE A 918 -10.17 -25.13 -21.42
N ASP A 919 -10.51 -23.94 -21.91
CA ASP A 919 -11.53 -23.72 -22.95
C ASP A 919 -11.04 -22.72 -24.02
N ILE A 920 -11.26 -23.04 -25.30
CA ILE A 920 -11.11 -22.11 -26.41
C ILE A 920 -12.45 -22.00 -27.13
N ALA A 921 -13.15 -20.87 -27.02
CA ALA A 921 -14.42 -20.68 -27.71
C ALA A 921 -14.47 -19.44 -28.62
N GLY A 922 -15.05 -19.59 -29.81
CA GLY A 922 -15.26 -18.48 -30.75
C GLY A 922 -14.00 -17.88 -31.38
N CYS A 923 -12.87 -18.58 -31.38
CA CYS A 923 -11.56 -18.05 -31.79
C CYS A 923 -11.18 -18.38 -33.25
N ASN A 924 -10.17 -17.72 -33.84
CA ASN A 924 -9.62 -18.06 -35.16
C ASN A 924 -8.10 -17.81 -35.27
N GLY A 925 -7.26 -18.83 -35.37
CA GLY A 925 -5.80 -18.66 -35.51
C GLY A 925 -5.10 -18.64 -34.15
N VAL A 926 -5.43 -19.53 -33.24
CA VAL A 926 -4.82 -19.57 -31.90
C VAL A 926 -3.73 -20.64 -31.86
N THR A 927 -2.53 -20.27 -31.42
CA THR A 927 -1.41 -21.17 -31.16
C THR A 927 -1.16 -21.23 -29.65
N VAL A 928 -0.98 -22.43 -29.09
CA VAL A 928 -0.61 -22.66 -27.68
C VAL A 928 0.62 -23.54 -27.66
N ASP A 929 1.72 -23.04 -27.08
CA ASP A 929 3.05 -23.63 -27.13
C ASP A 929 3.66 -23.80 -25.73
N GLY A 930 4.17 -24.98 -25.39
CA GLY A 930 5.03 -25.18 -24.20
C GLY A 930 4.35 -25.18 -22.83
N PHE A 931 3.05 -25.52 -22.73
CA PHE A 931 2.32 -25.59 -21.45
C PHE A 931 2.23 -27.02 -20.90
N ASP A 932 2.10 -27.14 -19.58
CA ASP A 932 1.82 -28.41 -18.89
C ASP A 932 0.40 -28.38 -18.28
N PHE A 933 -0.55 -29.02 -18.93
CA PHE A 933 -1.94 -29.10 -18.48
C PHE A 933 -2.15 -30.29 -17.56
N ASN A 934 -2.44 -30.03 -16.28
CA ASN A 934 -2.65 -31.04 -15.24
C ASN A 934 -4.07 -30.94 -14.64
N GLY A 935 -5.10 -31.22 -15.43
CA GLY A 935 -6.52 -31.03 -15.08
C GLY A 935 -7.25 -32.30 -14.65
N GLY A 936 -8.35 -32.13 -13.90
CA GLY A 936 -9.31 -33.21 -13.58
C GLY A 936 -10.26 -33.56 -14.76
N VAL A 937 -11.42 -34.14 -14.44
CA VAL A 937 -12.41 -34.85 -15.31
C VAL A 937 -12.81 -34.18 -16.66
N TYR A 938 -12.55 -32.89 -16.89
CA TYR A 938 -13.06 -32.13 -18.05
C TYR A 938 -11.97 -31.50 -18.94
N GLY A 939 -10.74 -32.06 -18.95
CA GLY A 939 -9.57 -31.47 -19.60
C GLY A 939 -9.75 -31.10 -21.09
N PHE A 940 -9.57 -29.81 -21.38
CA PHE A 940 -9.34 -29.18 -22.69
C PHE A 940 -10.51 -29.18 -23.70
N TYR A 941 -11.29 -28.10 -23.77
CA TYR A 941 -12.46 -27.93 -24.65
C TYR A 941 -12.21 -26.85 -25.74
N VAL A 942 -12.69 -27.04 -26.97
CA VAL A 942 -12.49 -26.08 -28.09
C VAL A 942 -13.79 -25.86 -28.88
N SER A 943 -14.69 -24.97 -28.45
CA SER A 943 -15.97 -24.77 -29.18
C SER A 943 -15.93 -23.68 -30.26
N SER A 944 -16.59 -23.88 -31.39
CA SER A 944 -16.84 -22.82 -32.39
C SER A 944 -15.59 -22.01 -32.82
N SER A 945 -14.41 -22.64 -32.95
CA SER A 945 -13.13 -21.96 -33.17
C SER A 945 -12.32 -22.51 -34.37
N ALA A 946 -11.58 -21.67 -35.10
CA ALA A 946 -10.84 -22.01 -36.30
C ALA A 946 -9.32 -21.96 -36.16
N ASN A 947 -8.58 -22.73 -36.97
CA ASN A 947 -7.12 -22.65 -37.09
C ASN A 947 -6.40 -22.70 -35.73
N ILE A 948 -6.64 -23.76 -34.97
CA ILE A 948 -6.02 -23.97 -33.66
C ILE A 948 -4.73 -24.77 -33.82
N VAL A 949 -3.65 -24.35 -33.18
CA VAL A 949 -2.35 -25.03 -33.18
C VAL A 949 -1.94 -25.30 -31.74
N LEU A 950 -1.76 -26.55 -31.36
CA LEU A 950 -1.18 -26.93 -30.08
C LEU A 950 0.19 -27.52 -30.35
N ARG A 951 1.24 -26.88 -29.84
CA ARG A 951 2.64 -27.27 -30.07
C ARG A 951 3.37 -27.53 -28.75
N GLY A 952 4.18 -28.57 -28.63
CA GLY A 952 5.13 -28.67 -27.51
C GLY A 952 4.52 -28.74 -26.10
N ASN A 953 3.22 -29.05 -25.96
CA ASN A 953 2.53 -29.06 -24.66
C ASN A 953 2.58 -30.45 -24.02
N VAL A 954 2.50 -30.51 -22.70
CA VAL A 954 2.23 -31.74 -21.93
C VAL A 954 0.77 -31.72 -21.47
N ILE A 955 0.01 -32.78 -21.75
CA ILE A 955 -1.42 -32.88 -21.43
C ILE A 955 -1.66 -34.11 -20.56
N ARG A 956 -2.01 -33.90 -19.28
CA ARG A 956 -2.22 -34.92 -18.25
C ARG A 956 -3.64 -34.95 -17.71
N ASN A 957 -4.06 -36.10 -17.15
CA ASN A 957 -5.32 -36.26 -16.43
C ASN A 957 -5.07 -36.75 -14.98
N MET A 958 -5.75 -36.15 -13.99
CA MET A 958 -5.74 -36.58 -12.58
C MET A 958 -7.02 -37.36 -12.20
N SER A 959 -6.84 -38.65 -11.85
CA SER A 959 -7.72 -39.57 -11.09
C SER A 959 -9.17 -39.14 -10.73
N GLN A 960 -10.19 -39.90 -11.18
CA GLN A 960 -11.30 -40.39 -10.33
C GLN A 960 -12.33 -41.31 -11.05
N GLY A 961 -12.78 -42.38 -10.35
CA GLY A 961 -14.12 -42.97 -10.42
C GLY A 961 -14.50 -43.82 -11.65
N GLN A 962 -14.84 -45.10 -11.43
CA GLN A 962 -15.14 -46.14 -12.43
C GLN A 962 -16.27 -45.88 -13.47
N TYR A 963 -16.93 -44.72 -13.52
CA TYR A 963 -18.17 -44.55 -14.31
C TYR A 963 -18.38 -43.23 -15.07
N ASN A 964 -17.41 -42.31 -15.13
CA ASN A 964 -17.59 -41.01 -15.82
C ASN A 964 -16.86 -40.92 -17.17
N TRP A 965 -17.51 -40.30 -18.16
CA TRP A 965 -17.07 -40.10 -19.56
C TRP A 965 -16.01 -39.00 -19.72
N GLY A 966 -14.96 -38.96 -18.90
CA GLY A 966 -14.01 -37.83 -18.84
C GLY A 966 -12.56 -38.22 -19.06
N GLY A 967 -12.13 -38.34 -20.32
CA GLY A 967 -10.72 -38.30 -20.72
C GLY A 967 -10.32 -36.89 -21.15
N ALA A 968 -9.01 -36.59 -21.25
CA ALA A 968 -8.53 -35.37 -21.91
C ALA A 968 -9.10 -35.33 -23.34
N SER A 969 -10.08 -34.47 -23.60
CA SER A 969 -10.94 -34.60 -24.78
C SER A 969 -11.14 -33.28 -25.50
N ILE A 970 -10.50 -33.14 -26.67
CA ILE A 970 -10.64 -31.97 -27.54
C ILE A 970 -11.96 -32.10 -28.32
N SER A 971 -13.01 -31.43 -27.87
CA SER A 971 -14.26 -31.33 -28.62
C SER A 971 -14.28 -30.05 -29.46
N ALA A 972 -14.48 -30.16 -30.78
CA ALA A 972 -14.47 -29.04 -31.73
C ALA A 972 -15.58 -29.08 -32.79
N SER A 973 -16.34 -27.99 -32.91
CA SER A 973 -17.59 -27.95 -33.71
C SER A 973 -17.52 -27.15 -35.01
N SER A 974 -16.36 -26.67 -35.44
CA SER A 974 -16.08 -26.11 -36.79
C SER A 974 -14.59 -25.75 -36.88
N SER A 975 -13.93 -25.98 -38.03
CA SER A 975 -12.57 -25.49 -38.44
C SER A 975 -11.29 -26.13 -37.83
N SER A 976 -10.17 -26.04 -38.57
CA SER A 976 -8.95 -26.87 -38.50
C SER A 976 -8.17 -26.85 -37.19
N ILE A 977 -7.63 -28.01 -36.79
CA ILE A 977 -6.75 -28.19 -35.62
C ILE A 977 -5.43 -28.86 -36.05
N LEU A 978 -4.31 -28.35 -35.57
CA LEU A 978 -2.97 -28.94 -35.67
C LEU A 978 -2.46 -29.28 -34.27
N LEU A 979 -2.09 -30.55 -34.06
CA LEU A 979 -1.40 -31.03 -32.86
C LEU A 979 0.02 -31.43 -33.24
N GLU A 980 1.01 -30.69 -32.75
CA GLU A 980 2.42 -30.87 -33.14
C GLU A 980 3.34 -31.05 -31.93
N ASN A 981 4.13 -32.12 -31.87
CA ASN A 981 5.17 -32.31 -30.83
C ASN A 981 4.67 -32.21 -29.37
N ASN A 982 3.42 -32.59 -29.09
CA ASN A 982 2.88 -32.62 -27.73
C ASN A 982 3.13 -33.98 -27.07
N LEU A 983 3.13 -34.00 -25.73
CA LEU A 983 3.18 -35.19 -24.89
C LEU A 983 1.83 -35.40 -24.20
N PHE A 984 1.11 -36.47 -24.54
CA PHE A 984 -0.13 -36.86 -23.87
C PHE A 984 0.14 -37.97 -22.84
N GLN A 985 -0.22 -37.75 -21.57
CA GLN A 985 -0.04 -38.73 -20.48
C GLN A 985 -1.37 -39.02 -19.76
N ASN A 986 -1.93 -40.21 -19.94
CA ASN A 986 -3.20 -40.59 -19.33
C ASN A 986 -3.02 -41.55 -18.14
N ASN A 987 -3.30 -41.10 -16.91
CA ASN A 987 -2.96 -41.83 -15.68
C ASN A 987 -4.09 -42.71 -15.06
N TYR A 988 -5.36 -42.62 -15.48
CA TYR A 988 -6.46 -43.46 -14.94
C TYR A 988 -7.62 -43.62 -15.96
N GLY A 989 -7.82 -44.82 -16.50
CA GLY A 989 -8.86 -45.10 -17.51
C GLY A 989 -10.23 -45.46 -16.93
N GLY A 990 -11.26 -44.66 -17.26
CA GLY A 990 -12.68 -45.04 -17.17
C GLY A 990 -13.15 -45.82 -18.41
N GLN A 991 -14.22 -46.60 -18.29
CA GLN A 991 -14.56 -47.74 -19.16
C GLN A 991 -14.80 -47.50 -20.67
N GLN A 992 -14.89 -46.28 -21.22
CA GLN A 992 -15.38 -46.13 -22.62
C GLN A 992 -14.79 -44.99 -23.47
N ALA A 993 -13.86 -44.16 -22.98
CA ALA A 993 -13.25 -43.10 -23.80
C ALA A 993 -11.79 -42.85 -23.39
N GLY A 994 -10.85 -43.16 -24.29
CA GLY A 994 -9.46 -42.69 -24.20
C GLY A 994 -9.39 -41.17 -24.44
N ALA A 995 -8.18 -40.61 -24.57
CA ALA A 995 -8.02 -39.20 -24.96
C ALA A 995 -8.78 -38.97 -26.29
N GLY A 996 -9.80 -38.10 -26.27
CA GLY A 996 -10.88 -38.12 -27.27
C GLY A 996 -10.96 -36.85 -28.09
N ILE A 997 -10.72 -36.87 -29.40
CA ILE A 997 -11.00 -35.73 -30.28
C ILE A 997 -12.41 -35.92 -30.86
N TYR A 998 -13.37 -35.10 -30.44
CA TYR A 998 -14.74 -35.09 -30.95
C TYR A 998 -14.88 -33.93 -31.91
N SER A 999 -14.78 -34.17 -33.22
CA SER A 999 -14.57 -33.07 -34.16
C SER A 999 -15.46 -33.11 -35.40
N ASP A 1000 -16.09 -31.98 -35.71
CA ASP A 1000 -16.54 -31.58 -37.06
C ASP A 1000 -15.45 -30.69 -37.72
N CYS A 1001 -14.18 -31.12 -37.73
CA CYS A 1001 -13.05 -30.32 -38.22
C CYS A 1001 -12.04 -31.08 -39.10
N SER A 1002 -11.14 -30.32 -39.77
CA SER A 1002 -9.90 -30.90 -40.34
C SER A 1002 -8.85 -31.03 -39.25
N LEU A 1003 -8.14 -32.15 -39.20
CA LEU A 1003 -7.25 -32.49 -38.10
C LEU A 1003 -5.90 -32.97 -38.64
N ASP A 1004 -4.82 -32.33 -38.20
CA ASP A 1004 -3.42 -32.72 -38.49
C ASP A 1004 -2.71 -33.03 -37.17
N ILE A 1005 -2.17 -34.24 -37.02
CA ILE A 1005 -1.51 -34.72 -35.81
C ILE A 1005 -0.13 -35.19 -36.20
N ARG A 1006 0.92 -34.51 -35.75
CA ARG A 1006 2.30 -34.84 -36.12
C ARG A 1006 3.34 -34.73 -35.02
N GLY A 1007 4.29 -35.67 -34.97
CA GLY A 1007 5.43 -35.62 -34.06
C GLY A 1007 5.09 -35.75 -32.57
N ASN A 1008 3.86 -36.15 -32.21
CA ASN A 1008 3.42 -36.24 -30.81
C ASN A 1008 3.84 -37.57 -30.17
N ASP A 1009 4.07 -37.55 -28.85
CA ASP A 1009 4.25 -38.74 -28.02
C ASP A 1009 2.99 -38.96 -27.15
N ILE A 1010 2.35 -40.11 -27.31
CA ILE A 1010 1.07 -40.44 -26.68
C ILE A 1010 1.29 -41.68 -25.81
N ILE A 1011 1.35 -41.46 -24.50
CA ILE A 1011 1.69 -42.47 -23.49
C ILE A 1011 0.47 -42.75 -22.61
N GLY A 1012 -0.03 -43.99 -22.65
CA GLY A 1012 -1.13 -44.46 -21.79
C GLY A 1012 -0.64 -45.30 -20.59
N CYS A 1013 -1.24 -45.11 -19.41
CA CYS A 1013 -0.99 -45.95 -18.22
C CYS A 1013 -2.12 -46.96 -17.95
N THR A 1014 -1.73 -48.04 -17.26
CA THR A 1014 -2.48 -49.09 -16.56
C THR A 1014 -3.97 -48.81 -16.30
N ALA A 1015 -4.88 -49.42 -17.06
CA ALA A 1015 -6.30 -49.41 -16.72
C ALA A 1015 -7.04 -50.66 -17.20
N TRP A 1016 -7.72 -51.33 -16.26
CA TRP A 1016 -8.64 -52.45 -16.51
C TRP A 1016 -9.84 -52.00 -17.34
N ASN A 1017 -10.11 -52.68 -18.45
CA ASN A 1017 -11.24 -52.49 -19.37
C ASN A 1017 -11.34 -51.10 -20.05
N SER A 1018 -10.22 -50.44 -20.36
CA SER A 1018 -10.25 -49.14 -21.06
C SER A 1018 -9.36 -49.09 -22.31
N ALA A 1019 -9.79 -48.32 -23.32
CA ALA A 1019 -8.99 -47.97 -24.48
C ALA A 1019 -7.85 -47.03 -24.05
N GLY A 1020 -6.63 -47.57 -23.87
CA GLY A 1020 -5.46 -46.79 -23.44
C GLY A 1020 -4.86 -45.87 -24.51
N GLY A 1021 -5.48 -45.77 -25.70
CA GLY A 1021 -4.99 -44.95 -26.82
C GLY A 1021 -5.89 -43.75 -27.15
N MET A 1022 -5.66 -43.13 -28.31
CA MET A 1022 -6.39 -41.94 -28.78
C MET A 1022 -7.68 -42.34 -29.53
N TYR A 1023 -8.80 -41.74 -29.15
CA TYR A 1023 -10.11 -41.92 -29.78
C TYR A 1023 -10.45 -40.68 -30.62
N ILE A 1024 -10.71 -40.84 -31.92
CA ILE A 1024 -11.12 -39.74 -32.81
C ILE A 1024 -12.53 -40.03 -33.33
N THR A 1025 -13.43 -39.08 -33.16
CA THR A 1025 -14.77 -39.06 -33.77
C THR A 1025 -14.81 -37.93 -34.80
N ALA A 1026 -14.88 -38.24 -36.09
CA ALA A 1026 -14.75 -37.25 -37.17
C ALA A 1026 -16.08 -37.08 -37.94
N GLY A 1027 -16.86 -36.05 -37.56
CA GLY A 1027 -18.13 -35.71 -38.19
C GLY A 1027 -18.00 -34.86 -39.46
N THR A 1028 -18.91 -35.13 -40.40
CA THR A 1028 -19.34 -34.33 -41.56
C THR A 1028 -18.37 -34.07 -42.75
N ALA A 1029 -18.98 -33.84 -43.91
CA ALA A 1029 -18.46 -33.89 -45.28
C ALA A 1029 -17.32 -32.87 -45.58
N GLY A 1030 -16.28 -33.26 -46.34
CA GLY A 1030 -15.32 -32.33 -46.96
C GLY A 1030 -14.03 -32.01 -46.20
N ARG A 1031 -13.69 -32.73 -45.12
CA ARG A 1031 -12.55 -32.42 -44.24
C ARG A 1031 -11.44 -33.49 -44.32
N THR A 1032 -10.17 -33.09 -44.13
CA THR A 1032 -8.99 -33.97 -44.14
C THR A 1032 -8.58 -34.40 -42.73
N LEU A 1033 -8.10 -35.63 -42.61
CA LEU A 1033 -7.46 -36.18 -41.41
C LEU A 1033 -6.03 -36.62 -41.76
N ASN A 1034 -5.03 -36.06 -41.10
CA ASN A 1034 -3.63 -36.43 -41.27
C ASN A 1034 -3.03 -36.82 -39.91
N ILE A 1035 -2.44 -38.01 -39.82
CA ILE A 1035 -1.80 -38.53 -38.62
C ILE A 1035 -0.43 -39.06 -39.05
N GLN A 1036 0.64 -38.33 -38.72
CA GLN A 1036 1.97 -38.67 -39.19
C GLN A 1036 3.07 -38.55 -38.14
N ASP A 1037 4.09 -39.40 -38.19
CA ASP A 1037 5.30 -39.27 -37.37
C ASP A 1037 5.03 -39.25 -35.84
N ASN A 1038 3.95 -39.90 -35.36
CA ASN A 1038 3.62 -39.95 -33.93
C ASN A 1038 4.09 -41.27 -33.29
N PHE A 1039 4.38 -41.24 -31.98
CA PHE A 1039 4.66 -42.41 -31.17
C PHE A 1039 3.50 -42.68 -30.20
N PHE A 1040 2.92 -43.88 -30.28
CA PHE A 1040 1.84 -44.33 -29.42
C PHE A 1040 2.35 -45.47 -28.54
N SER A 1041 2.29 -45.33 -27.21
CA SER A 1041 2.74 -46.34 -26.26
C SER A 1041 1.76 -46.58 -25.11
N GLY A 1042 1.75 -47.79 -24.54
CA GLY A 1042 1.01 -48.08 -23.32
C GLY A 1042 1.46 -49.37 -22.60
N ASP A 1043 1.23 -49.41 -21.28
CA ASP A 1043 1.60 -50.53 -20.37
C ASP A 1043 0.36 -51.07 -19.61
N GLN A 1044 0.11 -52.38 -19.62
CA GLN A 1044 -0.94 -53.09 -18.85
C GLN A 1044 -2.40 -52.65 -19.05
N ALA A 1045 -2.77 -52.14 -20.24
CA ALA A 1045 -4.18 -51.83 -20.55
C ALA A 1045 -4.81 -52.89 -21.47
N ASP A 1046 -6.07 -53.27 -21.25
CA ASP A 1046 -6.81 -54.28 -22.05
C ASP A 1046 -6.92 -53.95 -23.55
N TYR A 1047 -6.57 -52.72 -23.95
CA TYR A 1047 -6.61 -52.16 -25.31
C TYR A 1047 -5.40 -51.25 -25.61
N SER A 1048 -4.21 -51.50 -25.04
CA SER A 1048 -3.06 -50.60 -25.17
C SER A 1048 -2.48 -50.57 -26.61
N GLY A 1049 -2.25 -49.36 -27.13
CA GLY A 1049 -1.76 -49.04 -28.49
C GLY A 1049 -2.84 -48.63 -29.51
N ALA A 1050 -4.12 -48.68 -29.17
CA ALA A 1050 -5.21 -48.52 -30.15
C ALA A 1050 -5.51 -47.05 -30.50
N LEU A 1051 -5.26 -46.66 -31.75
CA LEU A 1051 -5.91 -45.50 -32.38
C LEU A 1051 -7.29 -45.94 -32.88
N VAL A 1052 -8.36 -45.45 -32.25
CA VAL A 1052 -9.72 -45.77 -32.67
C VAL A 1052 -10.31 -44.56 -33.37
N ILE A 1053 -10.59 -44.67 -34.66
CA ILE A 1053 -11.27 -43.65 -35.45
C ILE A 1053 -12.68 -44.16 -35.74
N SER A 1054 -13.63 -43.72 -34.92
CA SER A 1054 -15.03 -44.11 -35.06
C SER A 1054 -15.77 -43.07 -35.89
N TRP A 1055 -16.57 -43.53 -36.86
CA TRP A 1055 -17.41 -42.70 -37.73
C TRP A 1055 -16.61 -41.65 -38.51
N ALA A 1056 -16.12 -41.97 -39.72
CA ALA A 1056 -15.33 -41.01 -40.48
C ALA A 1056 -15.84 -40.73 -41.91
N VAL A 1057 -15.85 -39.42 -42.15
CA VAL A 1057 -15.78 -38.70 -43.43
C VAL A 1057 -16.87 -39.05 -44.45
N PRO A 1058 -17.98 -38.29 -44.48
CA PRO A 1058 -18.94 -38.33 -45.59
C PRO A 1058 -18.38 -37.82 -46.94
N SER A 1059 -17.16 -37.25 -46.98
CA SER A 1059 -16.42 -36.94 -48.23
C SER A 1059 -14.99 -36.38 -47.98
N GLY A 1060 -13.96 -37.20 -47.76
CA GLY A 1060 -12.59 -36.69 -47.54
C GLY A 1060 -11.46 -37.74 -47.58
N VAL A 1061 -10.23 -37.30 -47.33
CA VAL A 1061 -9.01 -38.13 -47.34
C VAL A 1061 -8.47 -38.28 -45.92
N ALA A 1062 -8.22 -39.52 -45.49
CA ALA A 1062 -7.50 -39.86 -44.28
C ALA A 1062 -6.09 -40.38 -44.63
N VAL A 1063 -5.05 -39.80 -44.03
CA VAL A 1063 -3.66 -40.24 -44.18
C VAL A 1063 -3.11 -40.61 -42.81
N ILE A 1064 -2.64 -41.85 -42.66
CA ILE A 1064 -2.02 -42.38 -41.44
C ILE A 1064 -0.67 -42.92 -41.85
N GLN A 1065 0.41 -42.21 -41.55
CA GLN A 1065 1.73 -42.56 -42.06
C GLN A 1065 2.87 -42.39 -41.07
N ASN A 1066 3.92 -43.20 -41.19
CA ASN A 1066 5.14 -43.07 -40.37
C ASN A 1066 4.93 -43.10 -38.84
N ASN A 1067 3.81 -43.64 -38.35
CA ASN A 1067 3.55 -43.70 -36.91
C ASN A 1067 4.11 -45.00 -36.31
N VAL A 1068 4.47 -44.98 -35.03
CA VAL A 1068 4.87 -46.16 -34.26
C VAL A 1068 3.80 -46.45 -33.21
N PHE A 1069 3.24 -47.64 -33.22
CA PHE A 1069 2.30 -48.14 -32.23
C PHE A 1069 2.97 -49.25 -31.42
N HIS A 1070 3.20 -49.03 -30.13
CA HIS A 1070 3.90 -49.95 -29.25
C HIS A 1070 3.04 -50.28 -28.02
N ASN A 1071 3.06 -51.55 -27.62
CA ASN A 1071 2.48 -52.00 -26.36
C ASN A 1071 3.50 -52.86 -25.61
N SER A 1072 3.71 -52.64 -24.31
CA SER A 1072 4.70 -53.36 -23.51
C SER A 1072 4.15 -54.55 -22.70
N ASN A 1073 2.83 -54.62 -22.42
CA ASN A 1073 2.17 -55.69 -21.66
C ASN A 1073 0.63 -55.64 -21.86
N ALA A 1074 0.03 -56.40 -22.78
CA ALA A 1074 -1.44 -56.49 -22.89
C ALA A 1074 -1.98 -57.81 -22.29
N ASP A 1075 -2.96 -57.71 -21.39
CA ASP A 1075 -3.59 -58.89 -20.77
C ASP A 1075 -4.73 -59.49 -21.63
N TYR A 1076 -5.37 -58.72 -22.54
CA TYR A 1076 -6.63 -59.15 -23.19
C TYR A 1076 -6.77 -58.99 -24.73
N LYS A 1077 -6.21 -57.96 -25.38
CA LYS A 1077 -6.33 -57.71 -26.85
C LYS A 1077 -5.04 -57.12 -27.44
N GLY A 1078 -4.76 -57.39 -28.72
CA GLY A 1078 -3.62 -56.81 -29.43
C GLY A 1078 -3.82 -55.37 -29.91
N VAL A 1079 -2.72 -54.70 -30.29
CA VAL A 1079 -2.73 -53.31 -30.82
C VAL A 1079 -3.61 -53.22 -32.06
N THR A 1080 -4.76 -52.53 -31.99
CA THR A 1080 -5.72 -52.41 -33.10
C THR A 1080 -5.93 -50.95 -33.50
N VAL A 1081 -5.73 -50.61 -34.78
CA VAL A 1081 -6.13 -49.31 -35.34
C VAL A 1081 -7.44 -49.48 -36.11
N SER A 1082 -8.54 -48.95 -35.59
CA SER A 1082 -9.88 -49.08 -36.22
C SER A 1082 -10.22 -47.85 -37.05
N LEU A 1083 -10.68 -48.04 -38.29
CA LEU A 1083 -11.00 -47.00 -39.26
C LEU A 1083 -12.35 -47.30 -39.93
N SER A 1084 -13.23 -46.31 -40.02
CA SER A 1084 -14.49 -46.43 -40.78
C SER A 1084 -14.52 -45.49 -41.98
N VAL A 1085 -14.52 -46.00 -43.21
CA VAL A 1085 -14.37 -45.22 -44.47
C VAL A 1085 -15.65 -45.30 -45.31
N SER A 1086 -16.34 -44.17 -45.51
CA SER A 1086 -17.55 -44.11 -46.36
C SER A 1086 -17.25 -44.22 -47.87
N GLU A 1087 -18.26 -44.51 -48.70
CA GLU A 1087 -18.14 -44.65 -50.18
C GLU A 1087 -17.49 -43.45 -50.89
N SER A 1088 -17.59 -42.26 -50.30
CA SER A 1088 -17.12 -40.98 -50.86
C SER A 1088 -15.75 -40.56 -50.33
N SER A 1089 -15.03 -41.45 -49.62
CA SER A 1089 -13.78 -41.14 -48.93
C SER A 1089 -12.67 -42.14 -49.23
N SER A 1090 -11.41 -41.75 -49.00
CA SER A 1090 -10.24 -42.62 -49.21
C SER A 1090 -9.32 -42.60 -48.00
N ALA A 1091 -8.74 -43.75 -47.66
CA ALA A 1091 -7.74 -43.86 -46.59
C ALA A 1091 -6.39 -44.35 -47.13
N TYR A 1092 -5.30 -43.74 -46.67
CA TYR A 1092 -3.92 -44.12 -46.97
C TYR A 1092 -3.22 -44.49 -45.65
N ILE A 1093 -2.74 -45.73 -45.54
CA ILE A 1093 -2.08 -46.27 -44.35
C ILE A 1093 -0.66 -46.71 -44.75
N LEU A 1094 0.35 -45.88 -44.48
CA LEU A 1094 1.66 -46.01 -45.12
C LEU A 1094 2.80 -46.03 -44.09
N ASN A 1095 3.79 -46.90 -44.24
CA ASN A 1095 5.05 -46.83 -43.48
C ASN A 1095 4.91 -46.84 -41.93
N ASN A 1096 3.81 -47.34 -41.37
CA ASN A 1096 3.62 -47.40 -39.92
C ASN A 1096 4.30 -48.65 -39.31
N ILE A 1097 4.72 -48.58 -38.04
CA ILE A 1097 5.27 -49.72 -37.29
C ILE A 1097 4.29 -50.07 -36.17
N VAL A 1098 3.90 -51.34 -36.07
CA VAL A 1098 3.03 -51.85 -35.00
C VAL A 1098 3.76 -52.95 -34.25
N LYS A 1099 4.02 -52.76 -32.95
CA LYS A 1099 4.78 -53.66 -32.09
C LYS A 1099 3.93 -54.14 -30.91
N ASP A 1100 3.74 -55.45 -30.83
CA ASP A 1100 2.91 -56.13 -29.82
C ASP A 1100 3.58 -57.44 -29.36
N PRO A 1101 4.43 -57.39 -28.32
CA PRO A 1101 5.27 -58.50 -27.92
C PRO A 1101 4.55 -59.55 -27.04
N TRP A 1102 3.34 -59.29 -26.52
CA TRP A 1102 2.65 -60.17 -25.55
C TRP A 1102 1.12 -60.08 -25.68
N SER A 1103 0.51 -60.67 -26.71
CA SER A 1103 -0.95 -60.83 -26.82
C SER A 1103 -1.34 -62.31 -26.83
N PRO A 1104 -2.09 -62.84 -25.84
CA PRO A 1104 -2.41 -64.27 -25.77
C PRO A 1104 -3.73 -64.68 -26.48
N ASN A 1105 -4.50 -63.75 -27.06
CA ASN A 1105 -5.92 -63.99 -27.37
C ASN A 1105 -6.27 -63.96 -28.88
N TYR A 1106 -6.82 -65.08 -29.38
CA TYR A 1106 -7.12 -65.34 -30.80
C TYR A 1106 -8.23 -64.47 -31.43
N TRP A 1107 -9.07 -63.82 -30.61
CA TRP A 1107 -10.29 -63.15 -31.08
C TRP A 1107 -10.09 -61.69 -31.53
N TYR A 1108 -8.93 -61.08 -31.23
CA TYR A 1108 -8.66 -59.67 -31.51
C TYR A 1108 -7.23 -59.52 -32.05
N PRO A 1109 -7.04 -59.60 -33.38
CA PRO A 1109 -5.71 -59.58 -34.00
C PRO A 1109 -5.07 -58.20 -33.95
N THR A 1110 -3.74 -58.16 -33.86
CA THR A 1110 -2.95 -56.94 -33.93
C THR A 1110 -2.97 -56.39 -35.36
N GLY A 1111 -3.38 -55.15 -35.60
CA GLY A 1111 -3.31 -54.53 -36.93
C GLY A 1111 -4.39 -53.49 -37.23
N PHE A 1112 -4.66 -53.25 -38.53
CA PHE A 1112 -5.62 -52.23 -38.98
C PHE A 1112 -6.98 -52.88 -39.30
N ALA A 1113 -8.04 -52.44 -38.63
CA ALA A 1113 -9.41 -52.85 -38.91
C ALA A 1113 -10.14 -51.73 -39.65
N CYS A 1114 -10.44 -51.94 -40.94
CA CYS A 1114 -11.18 -50.99 -41.76
C CYS A 1114 -12.62 -51.48 -42.01
N SER A 1115 -13.61 -50.61 -41.84
CA SER A 1115 -15.01 -50.89 -42.16
C SER A 1115 -15.58 -49.84 -43.09
N GLY A 1116 -16.44 -50.21 -44.06
CA GLY A 1116 -17.11 -49.28 -44.96
C GLY A 1116 -16.86 -49.59 -46.43
N ALA A 1117 -17.20 -48.65 -47.33
CA ALA A 1117 -17.26 -48.91 -48.78
C ALA A 1117 -16.43 -47.95 -49.65
N GLY A 1118 -15.58 -47.09 -49.04
CA GLY A 1118 -14.57 -46.29 -49.75
C GLY A 1118 -13.22 -47.02 -49.92
N PRO A 1119 -12.37 -46.62 -50.88
CA PRO A 1119 -11.06 -47.25 -51.11
C PRO A 1119 -10.06 -47.04 -49.95
N VAL A 1120 -9.33 -48.11 -49.62
CA VAL A 1120 -8.24 -48.14 -48.64
C VAL A 1120 -6.94 -48.58 -49.32
N TYR A 1121 -5.89 -47.77 -49.19
CA TYR A 1121 -4.55 -48.05 -49.69
C TYR A 1121 -3.62 -48.28 -48.50
N ALA A 1122 -2.96 -49.43 -48.46
CA ALA A 1122 -2.01 -49.76 -47.41
C ALA A 1122 -0.69 -50.29 -47.98
N ALA A 1123 0.43 -49.72 -47.57
CA ALA A 1123 1.76 -50.13 -48.05
C ALA A 1123 2.84 -49.90 -46.98
N ASN A 1124 3.90 -50.73 -47.01
CA ASN A 1124 5.12 -50.58 -46.20
C ASN A 1124 4.92 -50.52 -44.67
N ASN A 1125 3.79 -51.03 -44.14
CA ASN A 1125 3.56 -51.08 -42.69
C ASN A 1125 4.22 -52.32 -42.08
N ILE A 1126 4.99 -52.18 -41.02
CA ILE A 1126 5.74 -53.25 -40.33
C ILE A 1126 4.97 -53.72 -39.11
N PHE A 1127 4.75 -55.03 -38.95
CA PHE A 1127 4.13 -55.62 -37.76
C PHE A 1127 5.14 -56.52 -37.05
N TYR A 1128 5.40 -56.25 -35.77
CA TYR A 1128 6.25 -57.06 -34.90
C TYR A 1128 5.39 -57.67 -33.79
N CYS A 1129 4.99 -58.94 -33.97
CA CYS A 1129 4.16 -59.69 -33.02
C CYS A 1129 4.81 -61.03 -32.65
N THR A 1130 4.68 -61.47 -31.40
CA THR A 1130 5.21 -62.78 -30.95
C THR A 1130 4.28 -63.96 -31.25
N LEU A 1131 3.00 -63.71 -31.57
CA LEU A 1131 2.03 -64.71 -32.04
C LEU A 1131 1.62 -64.47 -33.51
N PRO A 1132 1.24 -65.51 -34.27
CA PRO A 1132 1.02 -65.46 -35.71
C PRO A 1132 -0.30 -64.77 -36.16
N TYR A 1133 -0.81 -63.76 -35.45
CA TYR A 1133 -2.15 -63.18 -35.71
C TYR A 1133 -2.13 -61.67 -35.93
N ALA A 1134 -1.29 -61.17 -36.85
CA ALA A 1134 -1.44 -59.81 -37.36
C ALA A 1134 -2.51 -59.78 -38.47
N ASN A 1135 -3.45 -58.82 -38.51
CA ASN A 1135 -4.45 -58.75 -39.59
C ASN A 1135 -4.70 -57.31 -40.05
N ILE A 1136 -4.83 -57.13 -41.37
CA ILE A 1136 -5.56 -56.00 -41.95
C ILE A 1136 -6.95 -56.54 -42.34
N ALA A 1137 -7.97 -56.25 -41.53
CA ALA A 1137 -9.33 -56.74 -41.76
C ALA A 1137 -10.15 -55.62 -42.43
N VAL A 1138 -10.66 -55.87 -43.64
CA VAL A 1138 -11.56 -54.95 -44.35
C VAL A 1138 -12.95 -55.57 -44.45
N SER A 1139 -13.98 -54.89 -43.95
CA SER A 1139 -15.38 -55.33 -44.07
C SER A 1139 -16.22 -54.31 -44.86
N GLY A 1140 -16.79 -54.76 -45.99
CA GLY A 1140 -17.53 -53.91 -46.94
C GLY A 1140 -16.82 -53.85 -48.31
N GLY A 1141 -17.57 -53.99 -49.40
CA GLY A 1141 -17.01 -54.25 -50.73
C GLY A 1141 -16.45 -53.01 -51.44
N THR A 1142 -15.13 -52.88 -51.52
CA THR A 1142 -14.39 -52.12 -52.56
C THR A 1142 -12.89 -52.47 -52.55
N ASN A 1143 -12.18 -52.10 -53.64
CA ASN A 1143 -10.78 -52.41 -53.95
C ASN A 1143 -9.79 -51.97 -52.87
N VAL A 1144 -9.23 -52.94 -52.15
CA VAL A 1144 -8.08 -52.76 -51.27
C VAL A 1144 -6.82 -53.05 -52.07
N LEU A 1145 -5.93 -52.06 -52.24
CA LEU A 1145 -4.58 -52.29 -52.76
C LEU A 1145 -3.64 -52.39 -51.56
N VAL A 1146 -3.27 -53.63 -51.19
CA VAL A 1146 -2.26 -53.91 -50.15
C VAL A 1146 -0.97 -54.34 -50.84
N GLU A 1147 0.09 -53.55 -50.71
CA GLU A 1147 1.45 -54.01 -51.03
C GLU A 1147 2.02 -54.73 -49.79
N TYR A 1148 2.50 -55.95 -50.02
CA TYR A 1148 2.59 -57.09 -49.08
C TYR A 1148 3.48 -56.95 -47.83
N ASN A 1149 3.15 -57.70 -46.76
CA ASN A 1149 4.08 -58.12 -45.72
C ASN A 1149 3.76 -59.56 -45.27
N ASP A 1150 4.71 -60.51 -45.39
CA ASP A 1150 4.45 -61.94 -45.19
C ASP A 1150 5.49 -62.57 -44.26
N SER A 1151 5.08 -62.90 -43.03
CA SER A 1151 5.65 -63.98 -42.17
C SER A 1151 5.07 -64.09 -40.75
N VAL A 1152 4.00 -63.39 -40.39
CA VAL A 1152 3.33 -63.56 -39.08
C VAL A 1152 1.86 -63.95 -39.26
N GLY A 1153 1.60 -65.11 -39.89
CA GLY A 1153 0.27 -65.74 -39.99
C GLY A 1153 -0.91 -64.81 -40.28
N MET A 1154 -0.73 -63.81 -41.15
CA MET A 1154 -1.77 -62.84 -41.44
C MET A 1154 -2.87 -63.47 -42.30
N SER A 1155 -4.10 -63.51 -41.78
CA SER A 1155 -5.28 -63.99 -42.50
C SER A 1155 -5.92 -62.84 -43.27
N TYR A 1156 -5.59 -62.72 -44.56
CA TYR A 1156 -6.25 -61.78 -45.46
C TYR A 1156 -7.62 -62.34 -45.90
N SER A 1157 -8.71 -61.73 -45.43
CA SER A 1157 -10.05 -62.02 -45.97
C SER A 1157 -10.35 -61.05 -47.11
N GLY A 1158 -10.34 -61.55 -48.37
CA GLY A 1158 -10.84 -60.80 -49.54
C GLY A 1158 -9.81 -60.09 -50.46
N VAL A 1159 -8.53 -60.49 -50.50
CA VAL A 1159 -7.46 -59.78 -51.27
C VAL A 1159 -6.59 -60.75 -52.11
N THR A 1160 -6.00 -60.29 -53.23
CA THR A 1160 -5.16 -61.09 -54.18
C THR A 1160 -3.66 -60.72 -54.11
N VAL A 1161 -2.74 -61.69 -54.24
CA VAL A 1161 -1.30 -61.55 -53.89
C VAL A 1161 -0.34 -61.16 -55.03
N GLY A 1162 0.67 -60.32 -54.75
CA GLY A 1162 1.78 -59.94 -55.64
C GLY A 1162 3.18 -60.29 -55.08
N ALA A 1163 4.19 -60.43 -55.94
CA ALA A 1163 5.53 -60.97 -55.60
C ALA A 1163 6.57 -59.91 -55.22
N GLY A 1164 7.41 -60.18 -54.20
CA GLY A 1164 8.55 -59.32 -53.81
C GLY A 1164 8.98 -59.28 -52.33
N ASN A 1165 8.47 -60.14 -51.44
CA ASN A 1165 8.49 -59.89 -49.98
C ASN A 1165 9.59 -60.65 -49.23
N ILE A 1166 10.00 -60.12 -48.07
CA ILE A 1166 11.03 -60.66 -47.19
C ILE A 1166 10.40 -61.22 -45.91
N SER A 1167 10.71 -62.48 -45.58
CA SER A 1167 10.06 -63.29 -44.53
C SER A 1167 10.88 -63.46 -43.25
N THR A 1168 11.81 -62.53 -43.00
CA THR A 1168 12.70 -62.56 -41.83
C THR A 1168 12.54 -61.29 -41.00
N ASN A 1169 12.51 -61.43 -39.67
CA ASN A 1169 12.28 -60.32 -38.75
C ASN A 1169 13.30 -59.18 -38.99
N PRO A 1170 12.87 -57.91 -39.00
CA PRO A 1170 13.79 -56.78 -38.96
C PRO A 1170 14.67 -56.85 -37.71
N LEU A 1171 15.96 -56.59 -37.88
CA LEU A 1171 16.92 -56.49 -36.78
C LEU A 1171 17.10 -55.00 -36.42
N PHE A 1172 16.81 -54.62 -35.18
CA PHE A 1172 16.96 -53.24 -34.66
C PHE A 1172 18.13 -53.13 -33.68
N VAL A 1173 18.81 -51.98 -33.62
CA VAL A 1173 20.05 -51.77 -32.82
C VAL A 1173 19.81 -52.00 -31.33
N ASP A 1174 18.87 -51.28 -30.70
CA ASP A 1174 18.42 -51.57 -29.34
C ASP A 1174 16.98 -51.05 -29.08
N PRO A 1175 15.96 -51.87 -29.36
CA PRO A 1175 14.57 -51.46 -29.19
C PRO A 1175 14.15 -51.32 -27.72
N SER A 1176 15.03 -51.59 -26.75
CA SER A 1176 14.75 -51.42 -25.31
C SER A 1176 15.06 -50.01 -24.78
N VAL A 1177 15.81 -49.20 -25.54
CA VAL A 1177 16.13 -47.80 -25.23
C VAL A 1177 15.54 -46.80 -26.23
N HIS A 1178 14.52 -47.23 -27.00
CA HIS A 1178 13.90 -46.44 -28.07
C HIS A 1178 14.83 -46.17 -29.27
N ASP A 1179 15.89 -46.98 -29.46
CA ASP A 1179 16.74 -46.93 -30.64
C ASP A 1179 16.19 -47.89 -31.72
N TYR A 1180 15.48 -47.30 -32.69
CA TYR A 1180 14.75 -47.99 -33.76
C TYR A 1180 15.52 -48.06 -35.09
N TYR A 1181 16.83 -47.80 -35.09
CA TYR A 1181 17.65 -47.96 -36.30
C TYR A 1181 17.75 -49.44 -36.70
N LEU A 1182 17.64 -49.73 -37.99
CA LEU A 1182 17.93 -51.06 -38.52
C LEU A 1182 19.41 -51.39 -38.31
N GLN A 1183 19.70 -52.56 -37.73
CA GLN A 1183 21.07 -53.09 -37.72
C GLN A 1183 21.56 -53.22 -39.16
N THR A 1184 22.86 -53.03 -39.39
CA THR A 1184 23.47 -53.07 -40.73
C THR A 1184 23.27 -54.39 -41.50
N ASN A 1185 22.85 -55.45 -40.81
CA ASN A 1185 22.52 -56.77 -41.36
C ASN A 1185 21.00 -57.05 -41.38
N SER A 1186 20.15 -56.06 -41.14
CA SER A 1186 18.71 -56.22 -41.13
C SER A 1186 18.20 -56.59 -42.54
N PRO A 1187 17.31 -57.58 -42.66
CA PRO A 1187 16.79 -58.01 -43.95
C PRO A 1187 15.89 -56.95 -44.63
N CYS A 1188 15.57 -55.85 -43.93
CA CYS A 1188 14.76 -54.73 -44.43
C CYS A 1188 15.59 -53.62 -45.12
N ILE A 1189 16.92 -53.69 -45.09
CA ILE A 1189 17.79 -52.72 -45.78
C ILE A 1189 17.84 -53.05 -47.29
N ASN A 1190 17.65 -52.03 -48.14
CA ASN A 1190 17.60 -52.07 -49.61
C ASN A 1190 16.49 -52.96 -50.23
N ALA A 1191 15.40 -53.16 -49.49
CA ALA A 1191 14.31 -54.06 -49.85
C ALA A 1191 13.00 -53.34 -50.25
N GLY A 1192 12.98 -52.00 -50.29
CA GLY A 1192 11.80 -51.21 -50.64
C GLY A 1192 11.41 -51.30 -52.12
N ASN A 1193 10.19 -50.90 -52.46
CA ASN A 1193 9.70 -50.94 -53.84
C ASN A 1193 10.44 -49.89 -54.70
N PRO A 1194 11.18 -50.27 -55.76
CA PRO A 1194 11.97 -49.32 -56.57
C PRO A 1194 11.11 -48.35 -57.41
N ASN A 1195 9.80 -48.59 -57.52
CA ASN A 1195 8.84 -47.66 -58.17
C ASN A 1195 8.14 -46.73 -57.16
N SER A 1196 8.43 -46.87 -55.86
CA SER A 1196 7.92 -45.96 -54.83
C SER A 1196 8.70 -44.64 -54.86
N TYR A 1197 8.00 -43.52 -54.70
CA TYR A 1197 8.56 -42.17 -54.82
C TYR A 1197 9.32 -41.68 -53.56
N TYR A 1198 9.63 -42.56 -52.60
CA TYR A 1198 10.13 -42.18 -51.28
C TYR A 1198 11.35 -43.02 -50.90
N ASN A 1199 12.53 -42.40 -50.94
CA ASN A 1199 13.77 -42.92 -50.37
C ASN A 1199 13.83 -42.62 -48.86
N ASP A 1200 14.80 -43.18 -48.15
CA ASP A 1200 15.14 -42.81 -46.76
C ASP A 1200 15.37 -41.29 -46.59
N ALA A 1201 15.37 -40.81 -45.34
CA ALA A 1201 15.42 -39.37 -45.02
C ALA A 1201 16.64 -38.62 -45.60
N ASP A 1202 17.72 -39.34 -45.96
CA ASP A 1202 18.91 -38.77 -46.62
C ASP A 1202 18.98 -39.05 -48.15
N GLY A 1203 18.03 -39.81 -48.68
CA GLY A 1203 17.88 -40.13 -50.10
C GLY A 1203 18.87 -41.14 -50.67
N SER A 1204 19.64 -41.83 -49.82
CA SER A 1204 20.76 -42.69 -50.21
C SER A 1204 20.41 -44.18 -50.37
N ARG A 1205 19.32 -44.68 -49.78
CA ARG A 1205 18.93 -46.11 -49.83
C ARG A 1205 17.42 -46.33 -50.00
N ASN A 1206 17.06 -47.50 -50.53
CA ASN A 1206 15.68 -47.94 -50.76
C ASN A 1206 15.29 -49.00 -49.69
N ASP A 1207 15.25 -48.59 -48.43
CA ASP A 1207 14.98 -49.46 -47.28
C ASP A 1207 13.46 -49.64 -47.06
N MET A 1208 13.04 -50.78 -46.46
CA MET A 1208 11.66 -50.94 -45.99
C MET A 1208 11.52 -50.36 -44.57
N GLY A 1209 10.78 -49.27 -44.43
CA GLY A 1209 10.58 -48.55 -43.16
C GLY A 1209 11.47 -47.30 -43.03
N VAL A 1210 11.12 -46.38 -42.12
CA VAL A 1210 11.62 -44.98 -42.11
C VAL A 1210 13.05 -44.79 -41.55
N TYR A 1211 13.58 -45.71 -40.75
CA TYR A 1211 14.87 -45.51 -40.04
C TYR A 1211 16.05 -46.25 -40.69
N GLY A 1212 16.58 -45.69 -41.78
CA GLY A 1212 17.79 -46.17 -42.47
C GLY A 1212 19.05 -45.38 -42.10
N GLY A 1213 19.93 -45.97 -41.26
CA GLY A 1213 21.35 -45.61 -41.20
C GLY A 1213 21.91 -45.00 -39.89
N PRO A 1214 23.16 -45.34 -39.49
CA PRO A 1214 23.78 -44.79 -38.29
C PRO A 1214 24.41 -43.42 -38.60
N GLY A 1215 23.78 -42.35 -38.11
CA GLY A 1215 24.29 -40.98 -38.21
C GLY A 1215 23.84 -40.17 -36.99
N ALA A 1216 24.78 -39.48 -36.36
CA ALA A 1216 24.66 -38.93 -35.03
C ALA A 1216 23.80 -37.66 -34.91
N GLY A 1217 23.00 -37.61 -33.84
CA GLY A 1217 22.60 -36.38 -33.13
C GLY A 1217 21.38 -35.63 -33.68
N GLU A 1218 20.22 -35.85 -33.08
CA GLU A 1218 19.41 -34.88 -32.30
C GLU A 1218 18.26 -35.62 -31.62
#